data_AF-A0A932X4Z0-F1
#
_entry.id   AF-A0A932X4Z0-F1
#
_cell.length_a   1.000
_cell.length_b   1.000
_cell.length_c   1.000
_cell.angle_alpha   90.00
_cell.angle_beta   90.00
_cell.angle_gamma   90.00
#
_symmetry.space_group_name_H-M   'P 1'
#
loop_
_entity.id
_entity.type
_entity.pdbx_description
1 polymer ?
#
loop_
_entity_poly.entity_id
_entity_poly.type
_entity_poly.pdbx_seq_one_letter_code
_entity_poly.pdbx_strand_id
1 'polypeptide(L)'
;LRVRRSAAEALWRGKVKDGGAVDPLIAALAERDALLRAFAAGALGVSGDARAAEPLLTALKDEESSVRAAGAEALGRLGAARALTPLAAALSDQDVVVRRNTAEALGLLGPPALDALAPALQDGDSEVRRRAARGLGEMKDARVVELLAAVVDDRERDVRWAAVSGLERAAGRRAMEVLVDRLAQTHPSRDRTDCMFVYAALERMTGRQSTSGWLGDQDATWNGLVSDCREWLRGAQDGSQRPGFQNAIEAARQSYSAPRWRNHWKPINYEMVQVALQKALAVAQSDAERAEARLAILRNRSYDLSGADAAATREGYAAVLALPEARPDQRAQAILGIGETYVMERRYGLARQEFARAGAMASPPGWAGEVSFAVARSYLHERDLAAAGKELARLVQLEGVAEKLKLEAEAHLDAIRLALRVRANHPRLFFDADTWPAVKARALGPRRGEFEALKARVDAAAVEEIRVADHGTALMEAAFVYRVTREEALLNRIRTMLRATVDYYLTRADAAPHYYSRAGCAAALDWVWNDLTPPEREELARHLLRYVYSIYVQEKIHGTLSGVPSYYEKNLFWYAGLVALDPAVDDVEYARAVSILGHGYAHNREYLAGKLRQARDDGGVDSRLEYAYASVPNTVWSFVHTLQSGLGHQTPAELVYVGITPSHVLRNVLAVGRGRYRHFGYIDSWRHKDGAHVGLLYDHLAQFVHFFGKTQPEEAGIARHVRERLEREGVTGSGAFSVYPFLLDLEEAPPARIPANLPLARHFESLGQIFMSSGFGPDDVYALHVVGGDGEGFQNPNATHFTLYKKGYLALDSGTRAHDGPGHSSYTDQTVAHNCVLIRMPGETFAGGGSAGGVTSVNSGGQCRAIWFARPLAFENDPGNAFAYAATDATETYHEDKCARMVRQFLFLPPDHFVVFDRV
;
A
#
# COMPACT_ATOMS: atom_id res chain seq x y z
N LEU A 1 -13.62 -44.72 -2.52
CA LEU A 1 -14.55 -43.57 -2.66
C LEU A 1 -13.98 -42.26 -2.09
N ARG A 2 -13.68 -42.16 -0.77
CA ARG A 2 -13.16 -40.94 -0.14
C ARG A 2 -11.93 -40.32 -0.83
N VAL A 3 -10.94 -41.15 -1.19
CA VAL A 3 -9.75 -40.71 -1.94
C VAL A 3 -10.10 -40.16 -3.33
N ARG A 4 -11.02 -40.82 -4.06
CA ARG A 4 -11.48 -40.38 -5.38
C ARG A 4 -12.24 -39.05 -5.31
N ARG A 5 -13.08 -38.85 -4.27
CA ARG A 5 -13.75 -37.57 -4.01
C ARG A 5 -12.74 -36.46 -3.75
N SER A 6 -11.80 -36.67 -2.83
CA SER A 6 -10.78 -35.67 -2.51
C SER A 6 -9.87 -35.34 -3.69
N ALA A 7 -9.56 -36.33 -4.55
CA ALA A 7 -8.81 -36.11 -5.78
C ALA A 7 -9.61 -35.27 -6.80
N ALA A 8 -10.87 -35.61 -7.07
CA ALA A 8 -11.74 -34.84 -7.96
C ALA A 8 -11.99 -33.41 -7.44
N GLU A 9 -12.19 -33.25 -6.13
CA GLU A 9 -12.33 -31.95 -5.47
C GLU A 9 -11.05 -31.11 -5.56
N ALA A 10 -9.87 -31.73 -5.41
CA ALA A 10 -8.59 -31.05 -5.54
C ALA A 10 -8.33 -30.57 -6.98
N LEU A 11 -8.71 -31.38 -7.97
CA LEU A 11 -8.64 -31.02 -9.40
C LEU A 11 -9.63 -29.89 -9.73
N TRP A 12 -10.87 -29.97 -9.24
CA TRP A 12 -11.86 -28.91 -9.43
C TRP A 12 -11.46 -27.58 -8.79
N ARG A 13 -10.82 -27.61 -7.60
CA ARG A 13 -10.28 -26.41 -6.94
C ARG A 13 -8.98 -25.87 -7.56
N GLY A 14 -8.48 -26.47 -8.64
CA GLY A 14 -7.28 -26.00 -9.35
C GLY A 14 -5.97 -26.20 -8.58
N LYS A 15 -5.93 -27.09 -7.58
CA LYS A 15 -4.70 -27.37 -6.80
C LYS A 15 -3.68 -28.21 -7.56
N VAL A 16 -4.10 -28.86 -8.65
CA VAL A 16 -3.27 -29.71 -9.52
C VAL A 16 -3.78 -29.53 -10.95
N LYS A 17 -2.89 -29.27 -11.93
CA LYS A 17 -3.22 -29.31 -13.35
C LYS A 17 -2.59 -30.56 -13.95
N ASP A 18 -3.41 -31.56 -14.27
CA ASP A 18 -2.97 -32.80 -14.93
C ASP A 18 -3.91 -33.14 -16.10
N GLY A 19 -3.40 -33.08 -17.32
CA GLY A 19 -4.14 -33.42 -18.54
C GLY A 19 -4.45 -34.92 -18.67
N GLY A 20 -3.77 -35.79 -17.92
CA GLY A 20 -4.03 -37.24 -17.90
C GLY A 20 -5.29 -37.66 -17.14
N ALA A 21 -5.93 -36.74 -16.42
CA ALA A 21 -7.07 -37.04 -15.55
C ALA A 21 -8.43 -37.07 -16.28
N VAL A 22 -8.51 -36.68 -17.56
CA VAL A 22 -9.78 -36.50 -18.29
C VAL A 22 -10.58 -37.80 -18.40
N ASP A 23 -9.99 -38.89 -18.88
CA ASP A 23 -10.71 -40.17 -19.06
C ASP A 23 -11.17 -40.78 -17.72
N PRO A 24 -10.36 -40.78 -16.65
CA PRO A 24 -10.82 -41.16 -15.30
C PRO A 24 -11.97 -40.30 -14.77
N LEU A 25 -11.98 -39.00 -15.06
CA LEU A 25 -13.04 -38.10 -14.63
C LEU A 25 -14.34 -38.33 -15.43
N ILE A 26 -14.25 -38.64 -16.73
CA ILE A 26 -15.41 -39.06 -17.54
C ILE A 26 -16.02 -40.34 -16.97
N ALA A 27 -15.19 -41.33 -16.63
CA ALA A 27 -15.69 -42.56 -16.00
C ALA A 27 -16.38 -42.30 -14.64
N ALA A 28 -15.86 -41.32 -13.87
CA ALA A 28 -16.43 -40.96 -12.58
C ALA A 28 -17.83 -40.31 -12.66
N LEU A 29 -18.25 -39.81 -13.82
CA LEU A 29 -19.62 -39.30 -14.04
C LEU A 29 -20.68 -40.41 -14.05
N ALA A 30 -20.31 -41.68 -14.23
CA ALA A 30 -21.25 -42.81 -14.20
C ALA A 30 -21.32 -43.50 -12.81
N GLU A 31 -20.60 -42.99 -11.81
CA GLU A 31 -20.54 -43.59 -10.48
C GLU A 31 -21.82 -43.30 -9.67
N ARG A 32 -22.16 -44.22 -8.75
CA ARG A 32 -23.37 -44.09 -7.91
C ARG A 32 -23.38 -42.86 -7.00
N ASP A 33 -22.21 -42.34 -6.68
CA ASP A 33 -22.05 -41.27 -5.71
C ASP A 33 -22.19 -39.88 -6.33
N ALA A 34 -23.25 -39.15 -5.96
CA ALA A 34 -23.56 -37.86 -6.56
C ALA A 34 -22.51 -36.76 -6.29
N LEU A 35 -21.87 -36.77 -5.11
CA LEU A 35 -20.78 -35.83 -4.81
C LEU A 35 -19.55 -36.07 -5.70
N LEU A 36 -19.17 -37.33 -5.92
CA LEU A 36 -18.10 -37.68 -6.86
C LEU A 36 -18.47 -37.25 -8.28
N ARG A 37 -19.71 -37.47 -8.73
CA ARG A 37 -20.18 -37.02 -10.05
C ARG A 37 -20.10 -35.50 -10.19
N ALA A 38 -20.53 -34.74 -9.17
CA ALA A 38 -20.48 -33.28 -9.18
C ALA A 38 -19.03 -32.74 -9.22
N PHE A 39 -18.13 -33.30 -8.40
CA PHE A 39 -16.71 -32.92 -8.44
C PHE A 39 -16.05 -33.33 -9.75
N ALA A 40 -16.41 -34.48 -10.31
CA ALA A 40 -15.91 -34.90 -11.62
C ALA A 40 -16.36 -33.95 -12.72
N ALA A 41 -17.65 -33.55 -12.74
CA ALA A 41 -18.17 -32.57 -13.68
C ALA A 41 -17.44 -31.22 -13.57
N GLY A 42 -17.26 -30.71 -12.35
CA GLY A 42 -16.52 -29.47 -12.10
C GLY A 42 -15.06 -29.54 -12.55
N ALA A 43 -14.36 -30.65 -12.23
CA ALA A 43 -12.97 -30.87 -12.64
C ALA A 43 -12.82 -30.98 -14.16
N LEU A 44 -13.77 -31.63 -14.85
CA LEU A 44 -13.80 -31.67 -16.32
C LEU A 44 -13.96 -30.27 -16.92
N GLY A 45 -14.79 -29.41 -16.34
CA GLY A 45 -14.91 -28.01 -16.75
C GLY A 45 -13.61 -27.20 -16.59
N VAL A 46 -12.84 -27.48 -15.54
CA VAL A 46 -11.52 -26.84 -15.30
C VAL A 46 -10.45 -27.37 -16.25
N SER A 47 -10.56 -28.62 -16.70
CA SER A 47 -9.59 -29.23 -17.61
C SER A 47 -9.50 -28.53 -18.96
N GLY A 48 -10.61 -27.96 -19.45
CA GLY A 48 -10.69 -27.37 -20.79
C GLY A 48 -10.74 -28.39 -21.93
N ASP A 49 -10.77 -29.70 -21.65
CA ASP A 49 -10.73 -30.74 -22.68
C ASP A 49 -12.11 -30.94 -23.35
N ALA A 50 -12.16 -30.74 -24.67
CA ALA A 50 -13.38 -30.86 -25.47
C ALA A 50 -14.03 -32.25 -25.42
N ARG A 51 -13.27 -33.32 -25.11
CA ARG A 51 -13.80 -34.69 -24.95
C ARG A 51 -14.84 -34.78 -23.84
N ALA A 52 -14.82 -33.85 -22.88
CA ALA A 52 -15.76 -33.81 -21.77
C ALA A 52 -17.16 -33.30 -22.14
N ALA A 53 -17.36 -32.72 -23.34
CA ALA A 53 -18.63 -32.08 -23.70
C ALA A 53 -19.83 -33.06 -23.68
N GLU A 54 -19.75 -34.23 -24.32
CA GLU A 54 -20.86 -35.21 -24.36
C GLU A 54 -21.18 -35.82 -22.96
N PRO A 55 -20.17 -36.22 -22.16
CA PRO A 55 -20.43 -36.64 -20.79
C PRO A 55 -21.10 -35.55 -19.92
N LEU A 56 -20.69 -34.29 -20.07
CA LEU A 56 -21.28 -33.19 -19.32
C LEU A 56 -22.71 -32.83 -19.78
N LEU A 57 -23.04 -33.03 -21.07
CA LEU A 57 -24.41 -32.96 -21.57
C LEU A 57 -25.33 -34.02 -20.92
N THR A 58 -24.77 -35.17 -20.57
CA THR A 58 -25.49 -36.20 -19.81
C THR A 58 -25.67 -35.77 -18.35
N ALA A 59 -24.64 -35.17 -17.74
CA ALA A 59 -24.70 -34.65 -16.36
C ALA A 59 -25.76 -33.56 -16.16
N LEU A 60 -26.10 -32.78 -17.21
CA LEU A 60 -27.23 -31.83 -17.17
C LEU A 60 -28.60 -32.49 -16.92
N LYS A 61 -28.72 -33.80 -17.13
CA LYS A 61 -29.96 -34.56 -16.94
C LYS A 61 -29.91 -35.48 -15.71
N ASP A 62 -28.91 -35.31 -14.86
CA ASP A 62 -28.73 -36.12 -13.65
C ASP A 62 -29.89 -35.92 -12.66
N GLU A 63 -30.21 -36.95 -11.89
CA GLU A 63 -31.25 -36.90 -10.86
C GLU A 63 -30.91 -35.88 -9.75
N GLU A 64 -29.62 -35.71 -9.44
CA GLU A 64 -29.16 -34.85 -8.38
C GLU A 64 -28.90 -33.42 -8.89
N SER A 65 -29.47 -32.40 -8.22
CA SER A 65 -29.35 -31.01 -8.66
C SER A 65 -27.91 -30.48 -8.58
N SER A 66 -27.11 -30.95 -7.61
CA SER A 66 -25.69 -30.59 -7.51
C SER A 66 -24.86 -31.05 -8.71
N VAL A 67 -25.20 -32.20 -9.30
CA VAL A 67 -24.55 -32.72 -10.52
C VAL A 67 -25.00 -31.93 -11.74
N ARG A 68 -26.31 -31.63 -11.86
CA ARG A 68 -26.84 -30.78 -12.94
C ARG A 68 -26.19 -29.39 -12.93
N ALA A 69 -26.07 -28.78 -11.75
CA ALA A 69 -25.45 -27.45 -11.57
C ALA A 69 -23.96 -27.44 -11.94
N ALA A 70 -23.21 -28.47 -11.54
CA ALA A 70 -21.81 -28.64 -11.91
C ALA A 70 -21.64 -28.90 -13.41
N GLY A 71 -22.54 -29.69 -14.02
CA GLY A 71 -22.60 -29.93 -15.46
C GLY A 71 -22.83 -28.65 -16.25
N ALA A 72 -23.78 -27.80 -15.81
CA ALA A 72 -24.06 -26.52 -16.43
C ALA A 72 -22.83 -25.58 -16.40
N GLU A 73 -22.23 -25.40 -15.23
CA GLU A 73 -21.02 -24.58 -15.04
C GLU A 73 -19.87 -25.08 -15.93
N ALA A 74 -19.64 -26.39 -15.95
CA ALA A 74 -18.56 -27.00 -16.72
C ALA A 74 -18.73 -26.81 -18.23
N LEU A 75 -19.94 -26.96 -18.76
CA LEU A 75 -20.23 -26.75 -20.19
C LEU A 75 -20.02 -25.30 -20.62
N GLY A 76 -20.36 -24.34 -19.75
CA GLY A 76 -20.07 -22.93 -19.97
C GLY A 76 -18.56 -22.65 -20.06
N ARG A 77 -17.78 -23.20 -19.12
CA ARG A 77 -16.31 -23.05 -19.11
C ARG A 77 -15.62 -23.66 -20.31
N LEU A 78 -16.14 -24.79 -20.82
CA LEU A 78 -15.63 -25.42 -22.03
C LEU A 78 -15.96 -24.64 -23.31
N GLY A 79 -16.90 -23.70 -23.27
CA GLY A 79 -17.39 -23.02 -24.48
C GLY A 79 -18.12 -23.96 -25.44
N ALA A 80 -18.76 -25.01 -24.92
CA ALA A 80 -19.36 -26.06 -25.73
C ALA A 80 -20.63 -25.56 -26.45
N ALA A 81 -20.50 -25.01 -27.66
CA ALA A 81 -21.62 -24.42 -28.42
C ALA A 81 -22.83 -25.37 -28.60
N ARG A 82 -22.59 -26.68 -28.74
CA ARG A 82 -23.64 -27.71 -28.84
C ARG A 82 -24.48 -27.87 -27.56
N ALA A 83 -24.02 -27.32 -26.43
CA ALA A 83 -24.75 -27.30 -25.17
C ALA A 83 -25.79 -26.18 -25.07
N LEU A 84 -25.91 -25.31 -26.08
CA LEU A 84 -26.83 -24.19 -26.07
C LEU A 84 -28.29 -24.61 -25.83
N THR A 85 -28.82 -25.56 -26.61
CA THR A 85 -30.22 -26.02 -26.44
C THR A 85 -30.45 -26.76 -25.11
N PRO A 86 -29.56 -27.69 -24.68
CA PRO A 86 -29.66 -28.30 -23.36
C PRO A 86 -29.58 -27.31 -22.18
N LEU A 87 -28.68 -26.33 -22.25
CA LEU A 87 -28.58 -25.27 -21.24
C LEU A 87 -29.81 -24.36 -21.25
N ALA A 88 -30.34 -24.00 -22.43
CA ALA A 88 -31.57 -23.22 -22.52
C ALA A 88 -32.74 -23.91 -21.80
N ALA A 89 -32.86 -25.24 -21.91
CA ALA A 89 -33.87 -26.00 -21.17
C ALA A 89 -33.63 -26.00 -19.64
N ALA A 90 -32.37 -26.02 -19.21
CA ALA A 90 -32.00 -26.01 -17.79
C ALA A 90 -32.24 -24.66 -17.08
N LEU A 91 -32.54 -23.59 -17.82
CA LEU A 91 -33.02 -22.33 -17.23
C LEU A 91 -34.41 -22.46 -16.60
N SER A 92 -35.13 -23.56 -16.85
CA SER A 92 -36.42 -23.86 -16.22
C SER A 92 -36.31 -24.93 -15.12
N ASP A 93 -35.09 -25.24 -14.65
CA ASP A 93 -34.89 -26.24 -13.60
C ASP A 93 -35.55 -25.80 -12.27
N GLN A 94 -36.08 -26.78 -11.54
CA GLN A 94 -36.70 -26.55 -10.24
C GLN A 94 -35.70 -26.03 -9.20
N ASP A 95 -34.44 -26.46 -9.31
CA ASP A 95 -33.37 -26.02 -8.42
C ASP A 95 -32.76 -24.69 -8.88
N VAL A 96 -32.74 -23.72 -7.96
CA VAL A 96 -32.25 -22.37 -8.24
C VAL A 96 -30.74 -22.33 -8.54
N VAL A 97 -29.94 -23.22 -7.94
CA VAL A 97 -28.49 -23.30 -8.18
C VAL A 97 -28.22 -23.76 -9.61
N VAL A 98 -29.02 -24.71 -10.12
CA VAL A 98 -28.96 -25.14 -11.53
C VAL A 98 -29.27 -23.97 -12.45
N ARG A 99 -30.35 -23.22 -12.21
CA ARG A 99 -30.71 -22.04 -13.02
C ARG A 99 -29.62 -20.96 -12.99
N ARG A 100 -29.05 -20.67 -11.82
CA ARG A 100 -27.96 -19.69 -11.65
C ARG A 100 -26.71 -20.08 -12.44
N ASN A 101 -26.28 -21.33 -12.35
CA ASN A 101 -25.11 -21.82 -13.08
C ASN A 101 -25.37 -21.89 -14.58
N THR A 102 -26.60 -22.20 -14.98
CA THR A 102 -27.02 -22.22 -16.38
C THR A 102 -27.02 -20.82 -17.00
N ALA A 103 -27.50 -19.80 -16.29
CA ALA A 103 -27.47 -18.41 -16.75
C ALA A 103 -26.02 -17.91 -16.97
N GLU A 104 -25.11 -18.25 -16.05
CA GLU A 104 -23.68 -17.94 -16.21
C GLU A 104 -23.07 -18.72 -17.39
N ALA A 105 -23.39 -20.00 -17.54
CA ALA A 105 -22.89 -20.83 -18.64
C ALA A 105 -23.34 -20.33 -20.01
N LEU A 106 -24.60 -19.94 -20.16
CA LEU A 106 -25.12 -19.32 -21.40
C LEU A 106 -24.44 -17.97 -21.67
N GLY A 107 -24.16 -17.17 -20.63
CA GLY A 107 -23.34 -15.96 -20.76
C GLY A 107 -21.95 -16.23 -21.32
N LEU A 108 -21.29 -17.31 -20.88
CA LEU A 108 -19.97 -17.73 -21.36
C LEU A 108 -19.99 -18.24 -22.82
N LEU A 109 -21.10 -18.81 -23.28
CA LEU A 109 -21.26 -19.20 -24.70
C LEU A 109 -21.38 -18.00 -25.65
N GLY A 110 -21.69 -16.82 -25.11
CA GLY A 110 -21.71 -15.57 -25.86
C GLY A 110 -22.91 -15.41 -26.80
N PRO A 111 -22.77 -14.66 -27.91
CA PRO A 111 -23.89 -14.17 -28.72
C PRO A 111 -24.94 -15.20 -29.17
N PRO A 112 -24.59 -16.45 -29.54
CA PRO A 112 -25.60 -17.45 -29.91
C PRO A 112 -26.64 -17.72 -28.81
N ALA A 113 -26.27 -17.55 -27.54
CA ALA A 113 -27.11 -17.82 -26.38
C ALA A 113 -28.05 -16.66 -26.00
N LEU A 114 -28.04 -15.55 -26.74
CA LEU A 114 -28.81 -14.35 -26.39
C LEU A 114 -30.30 -14.64 -26.22
N ASP A 115 -30.93 -15.29 -27.20
CA ASP A 115 -32.37 -15.56 -27.18
C ASP A 115 -32.75 -16.56 -26.07
N ALA A 116 -31.83 -17.44 -25.70
CA ALA A 116 -31.99 -18.38 -24.60
C ALA A 116 -31.82 -17.70 -23.23
N LEU A 117 -30.88 -16.76 -23.10
CA LEU A 117 -30.55 -16.10 -21.84
C LEU A 117 -31.49 -14.92 -21.52
N ALA A 118 -32.03 -14.24 -22.53
CA ALA A 118 -32.89 -13.08 -22.37
C ALA A 118 -34.09 -13.31 -21.41
N PRO A 119 -34.83 -14.43 -21.46
CA PRO A 119 -35.92 -14.70 -20.52
C PRO A 119 -35.47 -14.77 -19.05
N ALA A 120 -34.21 -15.15 -18.77
CA ALA A 120 -33.68 -15.27 -17.41
C ALA A 120 -33.52 -13.91 -16.69
N LEU A 121 -33.61 -12.80 -17.42
CA LEU A 121 -33.74 -11.46 -16.85
C LEU A 121 -35.03 -11.26 -16.05
N GLN A 122 -36.01 -12.14 -16.19
CA GLN A 122 -37.29 -12.08 -15.48
C GLN A 122 -37.46 -13.23 -14.45
N ASP A 123 -36.38 -13.94 -14.11
CA ASP A 123 -36.43 -15.02 -13.11
C ASP A 123 -36.79 -14.47 -11.71
N GLY A 124 -37.55 -15.25 -10.94
CA GLY A 124 -37.91 -14.90 -9.57
C GLY A 124 -36.70 -14.74 -8.64
N ASP A 125 -35.60 -15.46 -8.91
CA ASP A 125 -34.34 -15.38 -8.18
C ASP A 125 -33.43 -14.26 -8.71
N SER A 126 -32.95 -13.40 -7.81
CA SER A 126 -32.14 -12.24 -8.17
C SER A 126 -30.76 -12.57 -8.70
N GLU A 127 -30.17 -13.67 -8.24
CA GLU A 127 -28.84 -14.10 -8.69
C GLU A 127 -28.90 -14.66 -10.12
N VAL A 128 -30.00 -15.29 -10.52
CA VAL A 128 -30.27 -15.65 -11.92
C VAL A 128 -30.34 -14.39 -12.79
N ARG A 129 -31.15 -13.39 -12.39
CA ARG A 129 -31.25 -12.11 -13.13
C ARG A 129 -29.91 -11.40 -13.24
N ARG A 130 -29.12 -11.35 -12.14
CA ARG A 130 -27.79 -10.74 -12.11
C ARG A 130 -26.83 -11.41 -13.08
N ARG A 131 -26.77 -12.74 -13.08
CA ARG A 131 -25.90 -13.51 -13.98
C ARG A 131 -26.34 -13.39 -15.44
N ALA A 132 -27.64 -13.35 -15.71
CA ALA A 132 -28.19 -13.08 -17.04
C ALA A 132 -27.82 -11.68 -17.53
N ALA A 133 -27.99 -10.63 -16.71
CA ALA A 133 -27.61 -9.27 -17.05
C ALA A 133 -26.10 -9.13 -17.32
N ARG A 134 -25.26 -9.77 -16.49
CA ARG A 134 -23.82 -9.83 -16.71
C ARG A 134 -23.48 -10.54 -18.02
N GLY A 135 -24.05 -11.71 -18.26
CA GLY A 135 -23.80 -12.52 -19.45
C GLY A 135 -24.20 -11.81 -20.73
N LEU A 136 -25.39 -11.21 -20.77
CA LEU A 136 -25.86 -10.40 -21.91
C LEU A 136 -24.96 -9.17 -22.12
N GLY A 137 -24.49 -8.53 -21.05
CA GLY A 137 -23.59 -7.38 -21.14
C GLY A 137 -22.21 -7.67 -21.76
N GLU A 138 -21.79 -8.94 -21.81
CA GLU A 138 -20.56 -9.35 -22.52
C GLU A 138 -20.82 -9.67 -24.01
N MET A 139 -22.09 -9.70 -24.44
CA MET A 139 -22.46 -10.00 -25.83
C MET A 139 -22.43 -8.72 -26.69
N LYS A 140 -21.80 -8.81 -27.87
CA LYS A 140 -21.73 -7.72 -28.85
C LYS A 140 -22.95 -7.69 -29.78
N ASP A 141 -24.15 -7.69 -29.22
CA ASP A 141 -25.41 -7.66 -29.97
C ASP A 141 -26.21 -6.39 -29.62
N ALA A 142 -26.72 -5.69 -30.63
CA ALA A 142 -27.44 -4.42 -30.45
C ALA A 142 -28.71 -4.57 -29.58
N ARG A 143 -29.32 -5.75 -29.55
CA ARG A 143 -30.52 -6.05 -28.75
C ARG A 143 -30.23 -6.04 -27.25
N VAL A 144 -28.98 -6.22 -26.83
CA VAL A 144 -28.56 -6.22 -25.41
C VAL A 144 -28.97 -4.94 -24.71
N VAL A 145 -28.89 -3.80 -25.38
CA VAL A 145 -29.21 -2.51 -24.77
C VAL A 145 -30.66 -2.47 -24.26
N GLU A 146 -31.62 -2.93 -25.06
CA GLU A 146 -33.03 -2.96 -24.65
C GLU A 146 -33.31 -4.04 -23.59
N LEU A 147 -32.61 -5.18 -23.68
CA LEU A 147 -32.72 -6.25 -22.69
C LEU A 147 -32.23 -5.78 -21.31
N LEU A 148 -31.08 -5.09 -21.25
CA LEU A 148 -30.53 -4.56 -19.99
C LEU A 148 -31.31 -3.35 -19.49
N ALA A 149 -31.88 -2.54 -20.39
CA ALA A 149 -32.79 -1.45 -20.02
C ALA A 149 -34.00 -1.95 -19.23
N ALA A 150 -34.53 -3.14 -19.55
CA ALA A 150 -35.67 -3.73 -18.86
C ALA A 150 -35.40 -4.09 -17.38
N VAL A 151 -34.13 -4.21 -16.97
CA VAL A 151 -33.72 -4.55 -15.59
C VAL A 151 -32.83 -3.48 -14.97
N VAL A 152 -32.74 -2.31 -15.61
CA VAL A 152 -31.90 -1.21 -15.12
C VAL A 152 -32.42 -0.68 -13.79
N ASP A 153 -33.73 -0.78 -13.52
CA ASP A 153 -34.38 -0.38 -12.27
C ASP A 153 -34.82 -1.58 -11.41
N ASP A 154 -34.13 -2.72 -11.52
CA ASP A 154 -34.43 -3.92 -10.73
C ASP A 154 -34.44 -3.63 -9.21
N ARG A 155 -35.32 -4.30 -8.46
CA ARG A 155 -35.41 -4.16 -7.00
C ARG A 155 -34.10 -4.50 -6.27
N GLU A 156 -33.31 -5.44 -6.80
CA GLU A 156 -32.04 -5.85 -6.20
C GLU A 156 -30.86 -5.05 -6.76
N ARG A 157 -30.05 -4.50 -5.85
CA ARG A 157 -28.91 -3.64 -6.21
C ARG A 157 -27.91 -4.31 -7.16
N ASP A 158 -27.57 -5.58 -6.90
CA ASP A 158 -26.56 -6.28 -7.69
C ASP A 158 -27.02 -6.50 -9.14
N VAL A 159 -28.33 -6.67 -9.37
CA VAL A 159 -28.92 -6.76 -10.71
C VAL A 159 -28.82 -5.42 -11.42
N ARG A 160 -29.17 -4.32 -10.74
CA ARG A 160 -29.03 -2.97 -11.28
C ARG A 160 -27.58 -2.65 -11.69
N TRP A 161 -26.61 -3.04 -10.87
CA TRP A 161 -25.19 -2.82 -11.18
C TRP A 161 -24.69 -3.69 -12.33
N ALA A 162 -25.16 -4.93 -12.42
CA ALA A 162 -24.87 -5.79 -13.57
C ALA A 162 -25.45 -5.20 -14.86
N ALA A 163 -26.67 -4.68 -14.84
CA ALA A 163 -27.31 -4.01 -15.97
C ALA A 163 -26.55 -2.75 -16.41
N VAL A 164 -26.17 -1.88 -15.47
CA VAL A 164 -25.37 -0.66 -15.76
C VAL A 164 -24.02 -1.02 -16.35
N SER A 165 -23.32 -1.99 -15.75
CA SER A 165 -22.02 -2.44 -16.26
C SER A 165 -22.15 -3.06 -17.65
N GLY A 166 -23.26 -3.74 -17.94
CA GLY A 166 -23.53 -4.30 -19.26
C GLY A 166 -23.87 -3.23 -20.29
N LEU A 167 -24.65 -2.22 -19.93
CA LEU A 167 -24.95 -1.05 -20.78
C LEU A 167 -23.67 -0.25 -21.09
N GLU A 168 -22.79 -0.09 -20.10
CA GLU A 168 -21.47 0.51 -20.27
C GLU A 168 -20.64 -0.23 -21.32
N ARG A 169 -20.61 -1.58 -21.27
CA ARG A 169 -19.90 -2.43 -22.23
C ARG A 169 -20.53 -2.44 -23.62
N ALA A 170 -21.85 -2.49 -23.69
CA ALA A 170 -22.59 -2.43 -24.95
C ALA A 170 -22.32 -1.10 -25.67
N ALA A 171 -22.11 -0.03 -24.88
CA ALA A 171 -21.78 1.31 -25.34
C ALA A 171 -22.83 1.89 -26.30
N GLY A 172 -22.57 3.10 -26.80
CA GLY A 172 -23.44 3.76 -27.77
C GLY A 172 -24.58 4.58 -27.16
N ARG A 173 -25.20 5.38 -28.03
CA ARG A 173 -26.15 6.43 -27.66
C ARG A 173 -27.35 5.89 -26.87
N ARG A 174 -27.94 4.78 -27.31
CA ARG A 174 -29.13 4.22 -26.66
C ARG A 174 -28.85 3.73 -25.24
N ALA A 175 -27.67 3.14 -24.99
CA ALA A 175 -27.26 2.77 -23.65
C ALA A 175 -27.05 4.00 -22.75
N MET A 176 -26.48 5.07 -23.28
CA MET A 176 -26.36 6.34 -22.57
C MET A 176 -27.73 6.95 -22.25
N GLU A 177 -28.68 6.92 -23.20
CA GLU A 177 -30.05 7.39 -22.98
C GLU A 177 -30.69 6.68 -21.79
N VAL A 178 -30.61 5.34 -21.76
CA VAL A 178 -31.14 4.52 -20.65
C VAL A 178 -30.51 4.90 -19.30
N LEU A 179 -29.18 5.10 -19.26
CA LEU A 179 -28.48 5.45 -18.02
C LEU A 179 -28.78 6.89 -17.57
N VAL A 180 -28.86 7.85 -18.50
CA VAL A 180 -29.23 9.24 -18.21
C VAL A 180 -30.67 9.35 -17.73
N ASP A 181 -31.58 8.60 -18.34
CA ASP A 181 -32.99 8.58 -17.95
C ASP A 181 -33.16 7.99 -16.54
N ARG A 182 -32.46 6.90 -16.23
CA ARG A 182 -32.44 6.33 -14.88
C ARG A 182 -31.86 7.30 -13.85
N LEU A 183 -30.77 7.97 -14.19
CA LEU A 183 -30.17 9.02 -13.35
C LEU A 183 -31.17 10.15 -13.10
N ALA A 184 -31.92 10.57 -14.11
CA ALA A 184 -32.95 11.60 -13.96
C ALA A 184 -34.13 11.15 -13.08
N GLN A 185 -34.50 9.87 -13.10
CA GLN A 185 -35.65 9.33 -12.38
C GLN A 185 -35.31 8.92 -10.92
N THR A 186 -34.05 8.63 -10.63
CA THR A 186 -33.61 8.16 -9.31
C THR A 186 -32.91 9.29 -8.55
N HIS A 187 -33.58 9.84 -7.54
CA HIS A 187 -33.00 10.90 -6.71
C HIS A 187 -31.89 10.38 -5.77
N PRO A 188 -30.74 11.07 -5.61
CA PRO A 188 -29.64 10.62 -4.75
C PRO A 188 -30.03 10.41 -3.29
N SER A 189 -31.05 11.13 -2.81
CA SER A 189 -31.58 10.96 -1.45
C SER A 189 -32.25 9.60 -1.21
N ARG A 190 -32.58 8.84 -2.26
CA ARG A 190 -33.14 7.47 -2.17
C ARG A 190 -32.06 6.39 -2.26
N ASP A 191 -31.10 6.50 -3.19
CA ASP A 191 -30.01 5.53 -3.35
C ASP A 191 -28.73 6.16 -3.94
N ARG A 192 -28.02 6.92 -3.10
CA ARG A 192 -26.80 7.67 -3.46
C ARG A 192 -25.71 6.81 -4.12
N THR A 193 -25.51 5.59 -3.63
CA THR A 193 -24.43 4.72 -4.13
C THR A 193 -24.73 4.26 -5.56
N ASP A 194 -25.99 3.96 -5.84
CA ASP A 194 -26.46 3.50 -7.13
C ASP A 194 -26.44 4.62 -8.18
N CYS A 195 -26.87 5.83 -7.81
CA CYS A 195 -26.71 7.05 -8.60
C CYS A 195 -25.25 7.31 -8.99
N MET A 196 -24.31 7.15 -8.05
CA MET A 196 -22.88 7.31 -8.30
C MET A 196 -22.33 6.23 -9.23
N PHE A 197 -22.82 5.00 -9.12
CA PHE A 197 -22.42 3.91 -10.00
C PHE A 197 -22.84 4.18 -11.46
N VAL A 198 -24.08 4.65 -11.67
CA VAL A 198 -24.60 5.05 -12.99
C VAL A 198 -23.82 6.25 -13.55
N TYR A 199 -23.58 7.27 -12.72
CA TYR A 199 -22.80 8.44 -13.13
C TYR A 199 -21.37 8.07 -13.55
N ALA A 200 -20.67 7.28 -12.75
CA ALA A 200 -19.31 6.84 -13.07
C ALA A 200 -19.26 5.99 -14.35
N ALA A 201 -20.31 5.22 -14.65
CA ALA A 201 -20.43 4.52 -15.93
C ALA A 201 -20.55 5.51 -17.11
N LEU A 202 -21.37 6.56 -16.98
CA LEU A 202 -21.48 7.63 -17.98
C LEU A 202 -20.17 8.42 -18.18
N GLU A 203 -19.42 8.69 -17.11
CA GLU A 203 -18.08 9.29 -17.20
C GLU A 203 -17.13 8.39 -18.00
N ARG A 204 -17.11 7.09 -17.72
CA ARG A 204 -16.25 6.13 -18.44
C ARG A 204 -16.66 5.99 -19.91
N MET A 205 -17.95 5.98 -20.21
CA MET A 205 -18.46 5.92 -21.59
C MET A 205 -18.09 7.16 -22.42
N THR A 206 -17.97 8.33 -21.78
CA THR A 206 -17.77 9.61 -22.48
C THR A 206 -16.35 10.17 -22.38
N GLY A 207 -15.58 9.72 -21.39
CA GLY A 207 -14.29 10.30 -21.02
C GLY A 207 -14.39 11.72 -20.46
N ARG A 208 -15.58 12.15 -20.04
CA ARG A 208 -15.86 13.51 -19.52
C ARG A 208 -16.14 13.44 -18.02
N GLN A 209 -15.73 14.47 -17.30
CA GLN A 209 -16.10 14.70 -15.90
C GLN A 209 -17.05 15.89 -15.82
N SER A 210 -17.93 15.91 -14.80
CA SER A 210 -18.86 17.02 -14.60
C SER A 210 -18.11 18.27 -14.14
N THR A 211 -18.46 19.42 -14.73
CA THR A 211 -18.05 20.74 -14.25
C THR A 211 -18.83 21.18 -13.02
N SER A 212 -19.97 20.56 -12.77
CA SER A 212 -20.88 20.90 -11.69
C SER A 212 -20.39 20.44 -10.31
N GLY A 213 -19.32 19.65 -10.23
CA GLY A 213 -18.63 19.27 -8.99
C GLY A 213 -19.52 18.51 -8.00
N TRP A 214 -19.21 17.24 -7.70
CA TRP A 214 -19.99 16.49 -6.72
C TRP A 214 -19.59 16.85 -5.28
N LEU A 215 -19.95 18.06 -4.85
CA LEU A 215 -19.68 18.63 -3.53
C LEU A 215 -20.98 19.16 -2.92
N GLY A 216 -21.58 18.37 -2.03
CA GLY A 216 -22.60 18.86 -1.10
C GLY A 216 -24.06 18.58 -1.48
N ASP A 217 -24.87 18.32 -0.46
CA ASP A 217 -26.22 17.75 -0.52
C ASP A 217 -27.29 18.82 -0.87
N GLN A 218 -27.44 19.17 -2.15
CA GLN A 218 -28.53 20.02 -2.65
C GLN A 218 -29.09 19.55 -3.99
N ASP A 219 -30.42 19.52 -4.14
CA ASP A 219 -31.17 19.16 -5.37
C ASP A 219 -30.72 19.93 -6.63
N ALA A 220 -30.16 21.13 -6.46
CA ALA A 220 -29.61 21.94 -7.54
C ALA A 220 -28.35 21.30 -8.20
N THR A 221 -27.50 20.63 -7.42
CA THR A 221 -26.29 19.96 -7.92
C THR A 221 -26.63 18.69 -8.70
N TRP A 222 -27.67 17.96 -8.29
CA TRP A 222 -28.13 16.77 -9.00
C TRP A 222 -28.72 17.10 -10.36
N ASN A 223 -29.60 18.11 -10.42
CA ASN A 223 -30.15 18.59 -11.69
C ASN A 223 -29.06 19.12 -12.62
N GLY A 224 -28.01 19.76 -12.08
CA GLY A 224 -26.80 20.14 -12.82
C GLY A 224 -26.07 18.92 -13.39
N LEU A 225 -25.83 17.89 -12.58
CA LEU A 225 -25.17 16.66 -13.01
C LEU A 225 -25.96 15.90 -14.09
N VAL A 226 -27.28 15.78 -13.95
CA VAL A 226 -28.15 15.20 -14.98
C VAL A 226 -28.14 16.06 -16.25
N SER A 227 -28.08 17.39 -16.12
CA SER A 227 -27.94 18.31 -17.25
C SER A 227 -26.61 18.11 -17.99
N ASP A 228 -25.50 17.97 -17.27
CA ASP A 228 -24.18 17.69 -17.82
C ASP A 228 -24.20 16.36 -18.59
N CYS A 229 -24.80 15.31 -18.01
CA CYS A 229 -24.92 14.01 -18.67
C CYS A 229 -25.79 14.09 -19.94
N ARG A 230 -26.87 14.89 -19.94
CA ARG A 230 -27.68 15.16 -21.14
C ARG A 230 -26.91 15.96 -22.19
N GLU A 231 -26.00 16.82 -21.78
CA GLU A 231 -25.10 17.53 -22.69
C GLU A 231 -24.05 16.59 -23.28
N TRP A 232 -23.51 15.66 -22.51
CA TRP A 232 -22.63 14.60 -23.02
C TRP A 232 -23.35 13.76 -24.07
N LEU A 233 -24.62 13.43 -23.84
CA LEU A 233 -25.47 12.73 -24.79
C LEU A 233 -25.72 13.55 -26.07
N ARG A 234 -25.97 14.85 -25.95
CA ARG A 234 -26.15 15.76 -27.11
C ARG A 234 -24.86 15.89 -27.93
N GLY A 235 -23.70 15.95 -27.27
CA GLY A 235 -22.39 16.01 -27.91
C GLY A 235 -21.97 14.72 -28.64
N ALA A 236 -22.66 13.60 -28.41
CA ALA A 236 -22.42 12.33 -29.11
C ALA A 236 -23.07 12.26 -30.52
N GLN A 237 -23.66 13.37 -31.02
CA GLN A 237 -24.34 13.42 -32.32
C GLN A 237 -23.44 13.33 -33.55
N ASP A 238 -22.13 13.51 -33.42
CA ASP A 238 -21.22 13.46 -34.55
C ASP A 238 -20.45 12.14 -34.53
N GLY A 239 -21.07 11.09 -35.09
CA GLY A 239 -20.46 9.78 -35.32
C GLY A 239 -19.23 9.77 -36.23
N SER A 240 -18.61 10.94 -36.47
CA SER A 240 -17.32 11.11 -37.13
C SER A 240 -16.15 11.37 -36.15
N GLN A 241 -16.40 11.64 -34.87
CA GLN A 241 -15.30 11.91 -33.93
C GLN A 241 -14.70 10.61 -33.36
N ARG A 242 -13.58 10.22 -33.99
CA ARG A 242 -12.50 9.42 -33.38
C ARG A 242 -12.30 9.85 -31.91
N PRO A 243 -11.85 8.96 -31.00
CA PRO A 243 -11.53 9.37 -29.63
C PRO A 243 -10.67 10.63 -29.67
N GLY A 244 -11.15 11.72 -29.07
CA GLY A 244 -10.42 12.99 -29.09
C GLY A 244 -9.01 12.77 -28.58
N PHE A 245 -8.03 13.43 -29.20
CA PHE A 245 -6.61 13.33 -28.83
C PHE A 245 -6.38 13.38 -27.32
N GLN A 246 -7.09 14.28 -26.62
CA GLN A 246 -7.03 14.42 -25.16
C GLN A 246 -7.53 13.20 -24.40
N ASN A 247 -8.57 12.50 -24.88
CA ASN A 247 -9.05 11.26 -24.25
C ASN A 247 -8.01 10.14 -24.37
N ALA A 248 -7.28 10.06 -25.49
CA ALA A 248 -6.22 9.08 -25.67
C ALA A 248 -4.99 9.38 -24.80
N ILE A 249 -4.63 10.67 -24.64
CA ILE A 249 -3.58 11.11 -23.71
C ILE A 249 -3.98 10.84 -22.25
N GLU A 250 -5.22 11.15 -21.88
CA GLU A 250 -5.71 10.94 -20.51
C GLU A 250 -5.82 9.45 -20.16
N ALA A 251 -6.20 8.59 -21.11
CA ALA A 251 -6.15 7.13 -20.92
C ALA A 251 -4.72 6.63 -20.61
N ALA A 252 -3.69 7.22 -21.21
CA ALA A 252 -2.30 6.93 -20.88
C ALA A 252 -1.93 7.44 -19.46
N ARG A 253 -2.44 8.62 -19.07
CA ARG A 253 -2.24 9.16 -17.72
C ARG A 253 -2.89 8.31 -16.63
N GLN A 254 -4.11 7.85 -16.87
CA GLN A 254 -4.82 6.92 -16.00
C GLN A 254 -4.10 5.57 -15.89
N SER A 255 -3.39 5.15 -16.95
CA SER A 255 -2.56 3.94 -16.90
C SER A 255 -1.32 4.11 -16.01
N TYR A 256 -0.91 5.35 -15.72
CA TYR A 256 0.05 5.62 -14.66
C TYR A 256 -0.62 5.58 -13.27
N SER A 257 -1.81 6.13 -13.07
CA SER A 257 -2.45 6.24 -11.74
C SER A 257 -3.25 5.00 -11.31
N ALA A 258 -2.77 4.27 -10.29
CA ALA A 258 -3.58 3.27 -9.60
C ALA A 258 -4.48 3.91 -8.50
N PRO A 259 -5.64 3.33 -8.15
CA PRO A 259 -6.45 3.81 -7.03
C PRO A 259 -5.67 3.77 -5.72
N ARG A 260 -5.61 4.92 -5.02
CA ARG A 260 -4.77 5.21 -3.84
C ARG A 260 -4.89 4.23 -2.65
N TRP A 261 -5.90 3.36 -2.59
CA TRP A 261 -6.31 2.71 -1.32
C TRP A 261 -6.49 1.19 -1.37
N ARG A 262 -6.21 0.52 -2.50
CA ARG A 262 -6.17 -0.96 -2.54
C ARG A 262 -4.81 -1.45 -3.03
N ASN A 263 -3.97 -1.83 -2.07
CA ASN A 263 -2.96 -2.88 -2.11
C ASN A 263 -1.97 -2.86 -3.28
N HIS A 264 -0.74 -2.46 -2.96
CA HIS A 264 0.53 -2.67 -3.69
C HIS A 264 0.52 -2.19 -5.14
N TRP A 265 1.23 -1.08 -5.39
CA TRP A 265 1.46 -0.49 -6.70
C TRP A 265 1.58 -1.56 -7.79
N LYS A 266 0.55 -1.68 -8.63
CA LYS A 266 0.67 -2.47 -9.86
C LYS A 266 1.87 -1.89 -10.62
N PRO A 267 2.74 -2.72 -11.20
CA PRO A 267 3.78 -2.25 -12.11
C PRO A 267 3.17 -1.22 -13.07
N ILE A 268 3.76 -0.03 -13.22
CA ILE A 268 3.47 0.81 -14.38
C ILE A 268 3.73 -0.09 -15.59
N ASN A 269 2.67 -0.43 -16.31
CA ASN A 269 2.78 -1.23 -17.51
C ASN A 269 3.17 -0.26 -18.64
N TYR A 270 4.48 -0.02 -18.76
CA TYR A 270 5.05 0.89 -19.77
C TYR A 270 4.61 0.51 -21.19
N GLU A 271 4.40 -0.78 -21.48
CA GLU A 271 3.85 -1.24 -22.76
C GLU A 271 2.39 -0.82 -22.94
N MET A 272 1.53 -0.95 -21.93
CA MET A 272 0.15 -0.46 -22.00
C MET A 272 0.08 1.06 -22.16
N VAL A 273 0.89 1.80 -21.40
CA VAL A 273 0.99 3.25 -21.55
C VAL A 273 1.49 3.58 -22.96
N GLN A 274 2.51 2.89 -23.44
CA GLN A 274 3.03 3.04 -24.80
C GLN A 274 1.94 2.80 -25.83
N VAL A 275 1.15 1.74 -25.71
CA VAL A 275 0.01 1.44 -26.61
C VAL A 275 -1.02 2.56 -26.55
N ALA A 276 -1.35 3.09 -25.38
CA ALA A 276 -2.27 4.21 -25.23
C ALA A 276 -1.73 5.49 -25.89
N LEU A 277 -0.45 5.82 -25.69
CA LEU A 277 0.20 6.97 -26.31
C LEU A 277 0.33 6.82 -27.84
N GLN A 278 0.56 5.60 -28.34
CA GLN A 278 0.55 5.32 -29.79
C GLN A 278 -0.84 5.53 -30.40
N LYS A 279 -1.91 5.19 -29.67
CA LYS A 279 -3.27 5.54 -30.09
C LYS A 279 -3.47 7.05 -30.14
N ALA A 280 -2.96 7.79 -29.16
CA ALA A 280 -3.01 9.26 -29.15
C ALA A 280 -2.30 9.85 -30.39
N LEU A 281 -1.13 9.31 -30.75
CA LEU A 281 -0.42 9.72 -31.96
C LEU A 281 -1.22 9.43 -33.24
N ALA A 282 -1.91 8.29 -33.30
CA ALA A 282 -2.71 7.90 -34.47
C ALA A 282 -3.98 8.75 -34.68
N VAL A 283 -4.51 9.36 -33.61
CA VAL A 283 -5.70 10.23 -33.67
C VAL A 283 -5.37 11.73 -33.71
N ALA A 284 -4.10 12.11 -33.56
CA ALA A 284 -3.64 13.50 -33.62
C ALA A 284 -3.94 14.13 -34.98
N GLN A 285 -4.57 15.31 -34.98
CA GLN A 285 -5.03 16.02 -36.17
C GLN A 285 -4.10 17.19 -36.53
N SER A 286 -3.47 17.83 -35.55
CA SER A 286 -2.49 18.91 -35.76
C SER A 286 -1.04 18.46 -35.56
N ASP A 287 -0.10 19.23 -36.09
CA ASP A 287 1.33 19.01 -35.82
C ASP A 287 1.67 19.26 -34.34
N ALA A 288 0.95 20.16 -33.67
CA ALA A 288 1.07 20.38 -32.22
C ALA A 288 0.64 19.16 -31.40
N GLU A 289 -0.47 18.50 -31.76
CA GLU A 289 -0.91 17.25 -31.10
C GLU A 289 0.06 16.09 -31.39
N ARG A 290 0.55 15.97 -32.63
CA ARG A 290 1.57 14.98 -32.98
C ARG A 290 2.86 15.20 -32.20
N ALA A 291 3.27 16.45 -32.01
CA ALA A 291 4.42 16.81 -31.19
C ALA A 291 4.19 16.39 -29.73
N GLU A 292 3.03 16.68 -29.15
CA GLU A 292 2.69 16.31 -27.77
C GLU A 292 2.67 14.79 -27.56
N ALA A 293 2.02 14.01 -28.43
CA ALA A 293 2.02 12.56 -28.32
C ALA A 293 3.43 11.97 -28.50
N ARG A 294 4.21 12.45 -29.48
CA ARG A 294 5.61 12.00 -29.67
C ARG A 294 6.46 12.30 -28.44
N LEU A 295 6.34 13.50 -27.88
CA LEU A 295 7.06 13.88 -26.66
C LEU A 295 6.69 13.00 -25.46
N ALA A 296 5.41 12.66 -25.31
CA ALA A 296 4.95 11.75 -24.26
C ALA A 296 5.48 10.32 -24.46
N ILE A 297 5.48 9.81 -25.70
CA ILE A 297 6.04 8.50 -26.07
C ILE A 297 7.54 8.44 -25.76
N LEU A 298 8.27 9.48 -26.14
CA LEU A 298 9.72 9.53 -25.94
C LEU A 298 10.07 9.65 -24.46
N ARG A 299 9.33 10.45 -23.68
CA ARG A 299 9.46 10.48 -22.22
C ARG A 299 9.17 9.10 -21.59
N ASN A 300 8.10 8.42 -22.03
CA ASN A 300 7.77 7.07 -21.57
C ASN A 300 8.92 6.07 -21.84
N ARG A 301 9.52 6.13 -23.04
CA ARG A 301 10.70 5.32 -23.39
C ARG A 301 11.93 5.65 -22.56
N SER A 302 12.19 6.93 -22.28
CA SER A 302 13.29 7.34 -21.40
C SER A 302 13.11 6.87 -19.96
N TYR A 303 11.87 6.58 -19.53
CA TYR A 303 11.56 5.98 -18.23
C TYR A 303 11.64 4.44 -18.23
N ASP A 304 11.40 3.78 -19.38
CA ASP A 304 11.55 2.33 -19.54
C ASP A 304 13.02 1.95 -19.82
N LEU A 305 13.70 1.53 -18.75
CA LEU A 305 15.15 1.31 -18.72
C LEU A 305 15.61 -0.03 -19.31
N SER A 306 14.69 -0.87 -19.81
CA SER A 306 15.03 -2.21 -20.32
C SER A 306 15.47 -2.23 -21.79
N GLY A 307 15.31 -1.13 -22.54
CA GLY A 307 15.60 -1.13 -23.99
C GLY A 307 15.72 0.24 -24.67
N ALA A 308 16.00 1.32 -23.95
CA ALA A 308 16.11 2.65 -24.57
C ALA A 308 17.40 2.80 -25.40
N ASP A 309 17.27 2.73 -26.72
CA ASP A 309 18.31 3.15 -27.66
C ASP A 309 18.37 4.70 -27.70
N ALA A 310 19.48 5.26 -27.23
CA ALA A 310 19.72 6.70 -27.19
C ALA A 310 19.66 7.33 -28.59
N ALA A 311 20.13 6.61 -29.63
CA ALA A 311 20.11 7.08 -31.01
C ALA A 311 18.67 7.11 -31.56
N ALA A 312 17.92 6.00 -31.45
CA ALA A 312 16.52 5.95 -31.87
C ALA A 312 15.63 6.95 -31.10
N THR A 313 15.91 7.16 -29.81
CA THR A 313 15.21 8.16 -28.99
C THR A 313 15.52 9.58 -29.47
N ARG A 314 16.78 9.86 -29.81
CA ARG A 314 17.21 11.15 -30.37
C ARG A 314 16.54 11.45 -31.71
N GLU A 315 16.46 10.46 -32.61
CA GLU A 315 15.74 10.60 -33.88
C GLU A 315 14.25 10.92 -33.67
N GLY A 316 13.64 10.29 -32.67
CA GLY A 316 12.26 10.60 -32.27
C GLY A 316 12.08 12.07 -31.86
N TYR A 317 13.01 12.62 -31.07
CA TYR A 317 12.98 14.04 -30.69
C TYR A 317 13.27 14.97 -31.88
N ALA A 318 14.20 14.59 -32.76
CA ALA A 318 14.47 15.33 -34.00
C ALA A 318 13.23 15.41 -34.91
N ALA A 319 12.42 14.34 -34.95
CA ALA A 319 11.15 14.33 -35.68
C ALA A 319 10.11 15.31 -35.08
N VAL A 320 10.16 15.61 -33.79
CA VAL A 320 9.33 16.67 -33.18
C VAL A 320 9.78 18.06 -33.66
N LEU A 321 11.09 18.29 -33.77
CA LEU A 321 11.64 19.57 -34.27
C LEU A 321 11.32 19.82 -35.74
N ALA A 322 11.13 18.76 -36.53
CA ALA A 322 10.77 18.84 -37.93
C ALA A 322 9.30 19.21 -38.18
N LEU A 323 8.43 19.14 -37.16
CA LEU A 323 7.00 19.49 -37.29
C LEU A 323 6.83 21.01 -37.39
N PRO A 324 6.27 21.57 -38.49
CA PRO A 324 6.10 23.01 -38.67
C PRO A 324 5.37 23.72 -37.52
N GLU A 325 4.23 23.18 -37.08
CA GLU A 325 3.37 23.83 -36.07
C GLU A 325 3.69 23.41 -34.62
N ALA A 326 4.84 22.74 -34.37
CA ALA A 326 5.27 22.45 -33.01
C ALA A 326 5.54 23.74 -32.23
N ARG A 327 4.91 23.86 -31.07
CA ARG A 327 4.99 25.05 -30.21
C ARG A 327 6.41 25.23 -29.63
N PRO A 328 6.83 26.45 -29.25
CA PRO A 328 8.16 26.70 -28.69
C PRO A 328 8.50 25.83 -27.47
N ASP A 329 7.54 25.59 -26.57
CA ASP A 329 7.67 24.69 -25.40
C ASP A 329 7.93 23.24 -25.83
N GLN A 330 7.22 22.75 -26.84
CA GLN A 330 7.38 21.40 -27.37
C GLN A 330 8.75 21.22 -28.03
N ARG A 331 9.22 22.23 -28.76
CA ARG A 331 10.56 22.23 -29.35
C ARG A 331 11.64 22.29 -28.28
N ALA A 332 11.51 23.15 -27.28
CA ALA A 332 12.44 23.21 -26.14
C ALA A 332 12.50 21.85 -25.42
N GLN A 333 11.37 21.18 -25.26
CA GLN A 333 11.29 19.84 -24.67
C GLN A 333 11.98 18.76 -25.50
N ALA A 334 11.84 18.83 -26.83
CA ALA A 334 12.55 17.91 -27.70
C ALA A 334 14.07 18.11 -27.62
N ILE A 335 14.53 19.36 -27.57
CA ILE A 335 15.95 19.70 -27.42
C ILE A 335 16.50 19.23 -26.07
N LEU A 336 15.75 19.47 -24.98
CA LEU A 336 16.11 18.96 -23.67
C LEU A 336 16.26 17.43 -23.69
N GLY A 337 15.31 16.73 -24.29
CA GLY A 337 15.36 15.27 -24.47
C GLY A 337 16.56 14.80 -25.30
N ILE A 338 16.92 15.51 -26.38
CA ILE A 338 18.15 15.25 -27.15
C ILE A 338 19.37 15.36 -26.24
N GLY A 339 19.46 16.41 -25.43
CA GLY A 339 20.54 16.58 -24.47
C GLY A 339 20.62 15.41 -23.47
N GLU A 340 19.49 14.93 -22.95
CA GLU A 340 19.45 13.75 -22.08
C GLU A 340 19.99 12.49 -22.77
N THR A 341 19.71 12.28 -24.07
CA THR A 341 20.31 11.16 -24.82
C THR A 341 21.84 11.26 -24.91
N TYR A 342 22.41 12.47 -25.00
CA TYR A 342 23.86 12.65 -24.99
C TYR A 342 24.46 12.39 -23.61
N VAL A 343 23.73 12.66 -22.52
CA VAL A 343 24.13 12.25 -21.18
C VAL A 343 24.22 10.72 -21.10
N MET A 344 23.24 9.99 -21.66
CA MET A 344 23.28 8.51 -21.73
C MET A 344 24.49 7.98 -22.50
N GLU A 345 24.92 8.69 -23.56
CA GLU A 345 26.12 8.38 -24.35
C GLU A 345 27.44 8.89 -23.72
N ARG A 346 27.40 9.49 -22.52
CA ARG A 346 28.57 10.12 -21.86
C ARG A 346 29.19 11.28 -22.65
N ARG A 347 28.40 11.97 -23.48
CA ARG A 347 28.81 13.14 -24.28
C ARG A 347 28.35 14.44 -23.61
N TYR A 348 28.83 14.69 -22.40
CA TYR A 348 28.31 15.73 -21.50
C TYR A 348 28.45 17.16 -22.04
N GLY A 349 29.54 17.46 -22.77
CA GLY A 349 29.71 18.77 -23.41
C GLY A 349 28.63 19.07 -24.45
N LEU A 350 28.25 18.08 -25.26
CA LEU A 350 27.17 18.22 -26.25
C LEU A 350 25.80 18.28 -25.58
N ALA A 351 25.58 17.47 -24.53
CA ALA A 351 24.37 17.55 -23.73
C ALA A 351 24.13 18.98 -23.20
N ARG A 352 25.16 19.61 -22.63
CA ARG A 352 25.07 20.98 -22.10
C ARG A 352 24.85 22.04 -23.18
N GLN A 353 25.40 21.85 -24.40
CA GLN A 353 25.09 22.72 -25.54
C GLN A 353 23.60 22.64 -25.93
N GLU A 354 23.04 21.43 -25.97
CA GLU A 354 21.62 21.24 -26.24
C GLU A 354 20.75 21.81 -25.11
N PHE A 355 21.10 21.64 -23.84
CA PHE A 355 20.38 22.25 -22.73
C PHE A 355 20.38 23.79 -22.80
N ALA A 356 21.50 24.40 -23.17
CA ALA A 356 21.58 25.85 -23.40
C ALA A 356 20.67 26.28 -24.56
N ARG A 357 20.63 25.49 -25.65
CA ARG A 357 19.73 25.75 -26.80
C ARG A 357 18.26 25.64 -26.39
N ALA A 358 17.89 24.65 -25.57
CA ALA A 358 16.53 24.51 -25.04
C ALA A 358 16.14 25.72 -24.19
N GLY A 359 17.04 26.19 -23.32
CA GLY A 359 16.81 27.37 -22.48
C GLY A 359 16.66 28.66 -23.29
N ALA A 360 17.39 28.82 -24.39
CA ALA A 360 17.29 29.99 -25.26
C ALA A 360 15.97 30.05 -26.06
N MET A 361 15.27 28.92 -26.22
CA MET A 361 14.06 28.82 -27.04
C MET A 361 12.74 29.06 -26.28
N ALA A 362 12.76 29.07 -24.94
CA ALA A 362 11.54 29.15 -24.14
C ALA A 362 11.48 30.40 -23.24
N SER A 363 10.31 31.06 -23.21
CA SER A 363 9.83 31.95 -22.12
C SER A 363 8.39 31.51 -21.81
N PRO A 364 8.00 31.23 -20.53
CA PRO A 364 8.23 32.01 -19.31
C PRO A 364 8.93 31.17 -18.15
N PRO A 365 8.99 31.61 -16.86
CA PRO A 365 9.97 31.20 -15.82
C PRO A 365 10.20 29.70 -15.56
N GLY A 366 9.22 28.83 -15.80
CA GLY A 366 9.29 27.41 -15.45
C GLY A 366 10.41 26.62 -16.15
N TRP A 367 10.78 27.02 -17.38
CA TRP A 367 11.81 26.33 -18.18
C TRP A 367 13.23 26.51 -17.65
N ALA A 368 13.53 27.64 -17.01
CA ALA A 368 14.85 27.89 -16.45
C ALA A 368 15.22 26.85 -15.38
N GLY A 369 14.22 26.42 -14.59
CA GLY A 369 14.39 25.36 -13.60
C GLY A 369 14.70 24.00 -14.24
N GLU A 370 13.91 23.57 -15.24
CA GLU A 370 14.08 22.28 -15.93
C GLU A 370 15.45 22.19 -16.62
N VAL A 371 15.89 23.25 -17.28
CA VAL A 371 17.21 23.33 -17.92
C VAL A 371 18.32 23.29 -16.88
N SER A 372 18.20 24.07 -15.80
CA SER A 372 19.16 24.08 -14.70
C SER A 372 19.31 22.70 -14.07
N PHE A 373 18.20 22.00 -13.86
CA PHE A 373 18.20 20.64 -13.32
C PHE A 373 18.86 19.63 -14.27
N ALA A 374 18.58 19.72 -15.58
CA ALA A 374 19.22 18.88 -16.59
C ALA A 374 20.75 19.10 -16.65
N VAL A 375 21.20 20.37 -16.57
CA VAL A 375 22.63 20.72 -16.50
C VAL A 375 23.26 20.12 -15.24
N ALA A 376 22.63 20.28 -14.07
CA ALA A 376 23.11 19.70 -12.83
C ALA A 376 23.25 18.16 -12.92
N ARG A 377 22.23 17.48 -13.46
CA ARG A 377 22.27 16.02 -13.69
C ARG A 377 23.41 15.62 -14.62
N SER A 378 23.71 16.40 -15.65
CA SER A 378 24.86 16.11 -16.53
C SER A 378 26.19 16.11 -15.78
N TYR A 379 26.37 17.04 -14.83
CA TYR A 379 27.57 17.06 -13.97
C TYR A 379 27.59 15.90 -12.98
N LEU A 380 26.42 15.48 -12.45
CA LEU A 380 26.35 14.27 -11.62
C LEU A 380 26.77 13.02 -12.38
N HIS A 381 26.32 12.86 -13.63
CA HIS A 381 26.76 11.79 -14.52
C HIS A 381 28.25 11.88 -14.86
N GLU A 382 28.82 13.09 -14.92
CA GLU A 382 30.26 13.32 -15.08
C GLU A 382 31.06 13.15 -13.76
N ARG A 383 30.38 12.85 -12.65
CA ARG A 383 30.92 12.83 -11.27
C ARG A 383 31.51 14.16 -10.78
N ASP A 384 31.18 15.27 -11.44
CA ASP A 384 31.53 16.62 -10.98
C ASP A 384 30.49 17.11 -9.96
N LEU A 385 30.59 16.59 -8.74
CA LEU A 385 29.67 16.93 -7.65
C LEU A 385 29.71 18.42 -7.28
N ALA A 386 30.85 19.09 -7.47
CA ALA A 386 31.00 20.51 -7.17
C ALA A 386 30.22 21.38 -8.16
N ALA A 387 30.37 21.11 -9.46
CA ALA A 387 29.61 21.82 -10.50
C ALA A 387 28.10 21.50 -10.41
N ALA A 388 27.75 20.24 -10.18
CA ALA A 388 26.37 19.83 -9.95
C ALA A 388 25.76 20.58 -8.75
N GLY A 389 26.47 20.62 -7.63
CA GLY A 389 26.01 21.28 -6.41
C GLY A 389 25.82 22.78 -6.61
N LYS A 390 26.72 23.45 -7.33
CA LYS A 390 26.58 24.87 -7.68
C LYS A 390 25.31 25.14 -8.50
N GLU A 391 25.04 24.30 -9.50
CA GLU A 391 23.88 24.49 -10.37
C GLU A 391 22.55 24.19 -9.63
N LEU A 392 22.50 23.14 -8.80
CA LEU A 392 21.32 22.85 -7.97
C LEU A 392 21.07 23.94 -6.94
N ALA A 393 22.11 24.48 -6.30
CA ALA A 393 21.97 25.58 -5.35
C ALA A 393 21.41 26.84 -6.05
N ARG A 394 21.84 27.09 -7.29
CA ARG A 394 21.26 28.16 -8.12
C ARG A 394 19.77 27.90 -8.39
N LEU A 395 19.41 26.68 -8.80
CA LEU A 395 18.03 26.30 -9.10
C LEU A 395 17.08 26.57 -7.94
N VAL A 396 17.44 26.16 -6.72
CA VAL A 396 16.60 26.34 -5.52
C VAL A 396 16.25 27.81 -5.28
N GLN A 397 17.19 28.72 -5.59
CA GLN A 397 17.03 30.17 -5.44
C GLN A 397 16.29 30.85 -6.60
N LEU A 398 16.01 30.15 -7.71
CA LEU A 398 15.30 30.75 -8.84
C LEU A 398 13.82 31.03 -8.49
N GLU A 399 13.35 32.21 -8.86
CA GLU A 399 11.93 32.58 -8.76
C GLU A 399 11.12 31.95 -9.90
N GLY A 400 9.83 31.66 -9.65
CA GLY A 400 8.92 31.11 -10.66
C GLY A 400 9.16 29.64 -11.05
N VAL A 401 10.05 28.93 -10.35
CA VAL A 401 10.26 27.48 -10.50
C VAL A 401 9.25 26.71 -9.65
N ALA A 402 8.69 25.63 -10.23
CA ALA A 402 7.76 24.75 -9.53
C ALA A 402 8.37 24.19 -8.23
N GLU A 403 7.61 24.26 -7.13
CA GLU A 403 8.05 23.81 -5.80
C GLU A 403 8.55 22.35 -5.82
N LYS A 404 7.86 21.47 -6.56
CA LYS A 404 8.28 20.08 -6.74
C LYS A 404 9.70 19.96 -7.29
N LEU A 405 10.08 20.79 -8.28
CA LEU A 405 11.41 20.76 -8.86
C LEU A 405 12.47 21.30 -7.88
N LYS A 406 12.10 22.27 -7.04
CA LYS A 406 12.98 22.75 -5.96
C LYS A 406 13.24 21.66 -4.93
N LEU A 407 12.20 20.94 -4.50
CA LEU A 407 12.34 19.80 -3.58
C LEU A 407 13.20 18.69 -4.19
N GLU A 408 13.06 18.40 -5.48
CA GLU A 408 13.96 17.47 -6.18
C GLU A 408 15.41 17.97 -6.18
N ALA A 409 15.64 19.26 -6.43
CA ALA A 409 16.98 19.84 -6.42
C ALA A 409 17.61 19.84 -5.01
N GLU A 410 16.83 20.12 -3.97
CA GLU A 410 17.26 20.05 -2.57
C GLU A 410 17.66 18.63 -2.17
N ALA A 411 16.88 17.62 -2.58
CA ALA A 411 17.23 16.22 -2.35
C ALA A 411 18.57 15.85 -3.01
N HIS A 412 18.84 16.33 -4.23
CA HIS A 412 20.13 16.10 -4.90
C HIS A 412 21.28 16.86 -4.22
N LEU A 413 21.05 18.06 -3.71
CA LEU A 413 22.05 18.80 -2.91
C LEU A 413 22.41 18.04 -1.64
N ASP A 414 21.41 17.50 -0.95
CA ASP A 414 21.64 16.67 0.23
C ASP A 414 22.41 15.41 -0.15
N ALA A 415 22.08 14.75 -1.27
CA ALA A 415 22.85 13.62 -1.77
C ALA A 415 24.33 13.95 -2.01
N ILE A 416 24.63 15.11 -2.63
CA ILE A 416 25.99 15.55 -2.88
C ILE A 416 26.74 15.77 -1.57
N ARG A 417 26.11 16.45 -0.59
CA ARG A 417 26.69 16.68 0.74
C ARG A 417 26.96 15.37 1.47
N LEU A 418 26.04 14.42 1.35
CA LEU A 418 26.16 13.08 1.95
C LEU A 418 27.23 12.27 1.26
N ALA A 419 27.33 12.30 -0.07
CA ALA A 419 28.28 11.52 -0.84
C ALA A 419 29.73 11.80 -0.42
N LEU A 420 30.05 13.04 -0.03
CA LEU A 420 31.35 13.43 0.51
C LEU A 420 31.64 12.89 1.92
N ARG A 421 30.60 12.47 2.65
CA ARG A 421 30.66 11.96 4.02
C ARG A 421 30.48 10.44 4.11
N VAL A 422 29.93 9.81 3.07
CA VAL A 422 29.77 8.36 3.02
C VAL A 422 31.15 7.72 3.13
N ARG A 423 31.27 6.75 4.05
CA ARG A 423 32.52 6.00 4.25
C ARG A 423 32.94 5.34 2.94
N ALA A 424 34.23 5.42 2.60
CA ALA A 424 34.74 4.84 1.36
C ALA A 424 34.69 3.30 1.35
N ASN A 425 34.83 2.64 2.50
CA ASN A 425 34.91 1.18 2.58
C ASN A 425 33.57 0.56 2.98
N HIS A 426 33.31 -0.64 2.46
CA HIS A 426 32.24 -1.51 2.94
C HIS A 426 32.74 -2.41 4.08
N PRO A 427 31.87 -2.86 5.02
CA PRO A 427 30.43 -2.58 5.12
C PRO A 427 30.07 -1.16 5.56
N ARG A 428 28.89 -0.69 5.15
CA ARG A 428 28.32 0.64 5.48
C ARG A 428 26.91 0.54 6.06
N LEU A 429 26.25 -0.62 5.97
CA LEU A 429 24.91 -0.84 6.50
C LEU A 429 24.97 -1.59 7.83
N PHE A 430 24.39 -1.00 8.88
CA PHE A 430 24.24 -1.51 10.26
C PHE A 430 25.53 -1.65 11.07
N PHE A 431 26.65 -2.00 10.45
CA PHE A 431 27.97 -1.96 11.07
C PHE A 431 29.00 -1.55 10.02
N ASP A 432 30.16 -1.16 10.49
CA ASP A 432 31.30 -0.74 9.70
C ASP A 432 32.57 -1.49 10.13
N ALA A 433 33.71 -1.16 9.53
CA ALA A 433 34.98 -1.80 9.88
C ALA A 433 35.40 -1.60 11.35
N ASP A 434 34.99 -0.49 11.98
CA ASP A 434 35.39 -0.14 13.35
C ASP A 434 34.52 -0.87 14.39
N THR A 435 33.23 -1.01 14.09
CA THR A 435 32.23 -1.65 14.96
C THR A 435 32.16 -3.16 14.78
N TRP A 436 32.54 -3.68 13.61
CA TRP A 436 32.50 -5.11 13.29
C TRP A 436 33.23 -6.02 14.30
N PRO A 437 34.44 -5.70 14.81
CA PRO A 437 35.12 -6.54 15.80
C PRO A 437 34.27 -6.81 17.05
N ALA A 438 33.58 -5.79 17.56
CA ALA A 438 32.70 -5.92 18.73
C ALA A 438 31.45 -6.76 18.41
N VAL A 439 30.83 -6.54 17.25
CA VAL A 439 29.69 -7.35 16.78
C VAL A 439 30.09 -8.83 16.66
N LYS A 440 31.24 -9.12 16.06
CA LYS A 440 31.76 -10.49 15.92
C LYS A 440 32.10 -11.11 17.28
N ALA A 441 32.68 -10.33 18.20
CA ALA A 441 32.99 -10.80 19.56
C ALA A 441 31.73 -11.22 20.33
N ARG A 442 30.63 -10.45 20.21
CA ARG A 442 29.33 -10.81 20.81
C ARG A 442 28.82 -12.14 20.26
N ALA A 443 28.83 -12.30 18.93
CA ALA A 443 28.39 -13.54 18.28
C ALA A 443 29.20 -14.77 18.68
N LEU A 444 30.52 -14.62 18.92
CA LEU A 444 31.39 -15.74 19.31
C LEU A 444 31.50 -15.96 20.82
N GLY A 445 31.03 -15.02 21.64
CA GLY A 445 31.14 -15.05 23.10
C GLY A 445 29.76 -14.99 23.78
N PRO A 446 29.36 -13.86 24.38
CA PRO A 446 28.13 -13.74 25.17
C PRO A 446 26.84 -14.22 24.47
N ARG A 447 26.78 -14.12 23.14
CA ARG A 447 25.62 -14.49 22.31
C ARG A 447 25.86 -15.75 21.47
N ARG A 448 26.83 -16.60 21.84
CA ARG A 448 27.20 -17.80 21.06
C ARG A 448 26.02 -18.73 20.78
N GLY A 449 25.16 -19.00 21.78
CA GLY A 449 24.00 -19.88 21.58
C GLY A 449 23.02 -19.34 20.54
N GLU A 450 22.79 -18.02 20.51
CA GLU A 450 21.93 -17.37 19.51
C GLU A 450 22.57 -17.42 18.11
N PHE A 451 23.89 -17.25 18.04
CA PHE A 451 24.65 -17.36 16.79
C PHE A 451 24.62 -18.80 16.24
N GLU A 452 24.83 -19.81 17.07
CA GLU A 452 24.77 -21.22 16.69
C GLU A 452 23.36 -21.59 16.20
N ALA A 453 22.31 -21.09 16.85
CA ALA A 453 20.93 -21.27 16.40
C ALA A 453 20.65 -20.58 15.05
N LEU A 454 21.18 -19.36 14.83
CA LEU A 454 21.11 -18.68 13.55
C LEU A 454 21.84 -19.46 12.45
N LYS A 455 23.08 -19.91 12.71
CA LYS A 455 23.85 -20.71 11.78
C LYS A 455 23.12 -22.00 11.40
N ALA A 456 22.57 -22.72 12.39
CA ALA A 456 21.82 -23.94 12.13
C ALA A 456 20.62 -23.71 11.19
N ARG A 457 19.90 -22.58 11.32
CA ARG A 457 18.82 -22.21 10.37
C ARG A 457 19.37 -21.93 8.96
N VAL A 458 20.45 -21.18 8.86
CA VAL A 458 21.10 -20.88 7.57
C VAL A 458 21.57 -22.16 6.89
N ASP A 459 22.20 -23.07 7.64
CA ASP A 459 22.68 -24.37 7.15
C ASP A 459 21.50 -25.27 6.73
N ALA A 460 20.41 -25.32 7.50
CA ALA A 460 19.23 -26.12 7.17
C ALA A 460 18.57 -25.66 5.86
N ALA A 461 18.50 -24.35 5.62
CA ALA A 461 17.99 -23.80 4.38
C ALA A 461 18.90 -24.10 3.16
N ALA A 462 20.15 -24.51 3.37
CA ALA A 462 21.12 -24.77 2.30
C ALA A 462 20.79 -25.99 1.43
N VAL A 463 19.85 -26.81 1.88
CA VAL A 463 19.42 -28.03 1.18
C VAL A 463 18.40 -27.74 0.07
N GLU A 464 17.79 -26.54 0.07
CA GLU A 464 16.76 -26.17 -0.91
C GLU A 464 17.34 -25.58 -2.20
N GLU A 465 16.68 -25.89 -3.32
CA GLU A 465 16.97 -25.29 -4.64
C GLU A 465 16.68 -23.78 -4.61
N ILE A 466 17.68 -22.95 -4.94
CA ILE A 466 17.50 -21.49 -5.00
C ILE A 466 16.74 -21.13 -6.27
N ARG A 467 15.49 -20.71 -6.10
CA ARG A 467 14.62 -20.21 -7.18
C ARG A 467 14.64 -18.68 -7.24
N VAL A 468 14.24 -18.12 -8.39
CA VAL A 468 13.98 -16.68 -8.54
C VAL A 468 12.78 -16.30 -7.67
N ALA A 469 13.06 -15.74 -6.49
CA ALA A 469 12.09 -15.37 -5.46
C ALA A 469 12.72 -14.32 -4.53
N ASP A 470 11.92 -13.74 -3.62
CA ASP A 470 12.44 -12.82 -2.60
C ASP A 470 13.15 -13.58 -1.47
N HIS A 471 14.49 -13.53 -1.43
CA HIS A 471 15.30 -14.13 -0.36
C HIS A 471 15.89 -13.12 0.61
N GLY A 472 15.51 -11.85 0.55
CA GLY A 472 16.22 -10.75 1.21
C GLY A 472 16.46 -10.91 2.72
N THR A 473 15.49 -11.45 3.48
CA THR A 473 15.70 -11.72 4.92
C THR A 473 16.71 -12.85 5.15
N ALA A 474 16.60 -13.95 4.40
CA ALA A 474 17.53 -15.08 4.48
C ALA A 474 18.94 -14.71 3.98
N LEU A 475 19.03 -13.80 3.02
CA LEU A 475 20.27 -13.22 2.52
C LEU A 475 21.04 -12.49 3.63
N MET A 476 20.34 -11.67 4.43
CA MET A 476 20.96 -10.97 5.56
C MET A 476 21.52 -11.95 6.59
N GLU A 477 20.76 -12.99 6.93
CA GLU A 477 21.21 -14.06 7.84
C GLU A 477 22.45 -14.78 7.31
N ALA A 478 22.41 -15.23 6.06
CA ALA A 478 23.50 -15.93 5.41
C ALA A 478 24.76 -15.05 5.33
N ALA A 479 24.63 -13.79 4.94
CA ALA A 479 25.74 -12.84 4.87
C ALA A 479 26.36 -12.58 6.25
N PHE A 480 25.55 -12.46 7.30
CA PHE A 480 26.06 -12.33 8.67
C PHE A 480 26.88 -13.56 9.09
N VAL A 481 26.32 -14.76 8.90
CA VAL A 481 26.99 -16.02 9.23
C VAL A 481 28.29 -16.16 8.44
N TYR A 482 28.29 -15.85 7.14
CA TYR A 482 29.49 -15.84 6.32
C TYR A 482 30.55 -14.88 6.87
N ARG A 483 30.18 -13.67 7.28
CA ARG A 483 31.14 -12.70 7.83
C ARG A 483 31.81 -13.18 9.12
N VAL A 484 31.08 -13.92 9.96
CA VAL A 484 31.63 -14.51 11.19
C VAL A 484 32.52 -15.71 10.88
N THR A 485 32.05 -16.64 10.04
CA THR A 485 32.66 -17.98 9.80
C THR A 485 33.69 -18.03 8.69
N ARG A 486 33.51 -17.23 7.64
CA ARG A 486 34.27 -17.23 6.38
C ARG A 486 34.18 -18.54 5.58
N GLU A 487 33.07 -19.27 5.71
CA GLU A 487 32.81 -20.48 4.92
C GLU A 487 32.58 -20.17 3.43
N GLU A 488 33.47 -20.62 2.54
CA GLU A 488 33.42 -20.31 1.10
C GLU A 488 32.16 -20.86 0.39
N ALA A 489 31.68 -22.04 0.80
CA ALA A 489 30.45 -22.62 0.28
C ALA A 489 29.23 -21.69 0.50
N LEU A 490 29.22 -20.96 1.63
CA LEU A 490 28.16 -20.01 1.95
C LEU A 490 28.25 -18.74 1.09
N LEU A 491 29.46 -18.26 0.79
CA LEU A 491 29.66 -17.12 -0.12
C LEU A 491 29.10 -17.41 -1.52
N ASN A 492 29.38 -18.60 -2.07
CA ASN A 492 28.85 -19.01 -3.38
C ASN A 492 27.32 -19.07 -3.37
N ARG A 493 26.74 -19.55 -2.27
CA ARG A 493 25.28 -19.56 -2.08
C ARG A 493 24.70 -18.15 -2.02
N ILE A 494 25.33 -17.24 -1.27
CA ILE A 494 24.93 -15.82 -1.18
C ILE A 494 24.94 -15.17 -2.56
N ARG A 495 25.97 -15.42 -3.39
CA ARG A 495 26.03 -14.91 -4.77
C ARG A 495 24.81 -15.35 -5.59
N THR A 496 24.44 -16.63 -5.53
CA THR A 496 23.27 -17.16 -6.23
C THR A 496 21.95 -16.59 -5.69
N MET A 497 21.81 -16.47 -4.37
CA MET A 497 20.62 -15.89 -3.73
C MET A 497 20.47 -14.39 -4.06
N LEU A 498 21.57 -13.63 -4.12
CA LEU A 498 21.56 -12.22 -4.49
C LEU A 498 21.04 -12.04 -5.92
N ARG A 499 21.59 -12.78 -6.90
CA ARG A 499 21.11 -12.77 -8.28
C ARG A 499 19.63 -13.13 -8.39
N ALA A 500 19.23 -14.25 -7.78
CA ALA A 500 17.84 -14.71 -7.79
C ALA A 500 16.87 -13.67 -7.19
N THR A 501 17.30 -12.96 -6.15
CA THR A 501 16.48 -11.93 -5.48
C THR A 501 16.37 -10.66 -6.33
N VAL A 502 17.47 -10.16 -6.90
CA VAL A 502 17.41 -8.95 -7.74
C VAL A 502 16.69 -9.23 -9.06
N ASP A 503 16.82 -10.42 -9.64
CA ASP A 503 16.06 -10.84 -10.82
C ASP A 503 14.55 -10.91 -10.50
N TYR A 504 14.20 -11.44 -9.32
CA TYR A 504 12.82 -11.42 -8.84
C TYR A 504 12.29 -9.99 -8.68
N TYR A 505 13.09 -9.07 -8.11
CA TYR A 505 12.71 -7.66 -7.99
C TYR A 505 12.50 -6.99 -9.37
N LEU A 506 13.33 -7.32 -10.36
CA LEU A 506 13.22 -6.80 -11.72
C LEU A 506 12.01 -7.35 -12.48
N THR A 507 11.63 -8.61 -12.26
CA THR A 507 10.45 -9.22 -12.91
C THR A 507 9.12 -8.76 -12.33
N ARG A 508 9.12 -8.14 -11.14
CA ARG A 508 7.92 -7.63 -10.44
C ARG A 508 6.82 -8.71 -10.28
N ALA A 509 7.23 -9.97 -10.09
CA ALA A 509 6.36 -11.14 -10.15
C ALA A 509 5.26 -11.16 -9.08
N ASP A 510 5.50 -10.59 -7.89
CA ASP A 510 4.49 -10.39 -6.86
C ASP A 510 4.43 -8.94 -6.34
N ALA A 511 3.28 -8.60 -5.78
CA ALA A 511 2.96 -7.32 -5.16
C ALA A 511 3.96 -6.93 -4.05
N ALA A 512 5.00 -6.16 -4.41
CA ALA A 512 5.98 -5.48 -3.56
C ALA A 512 6.60 -6.30 -2.38
N PRO A 513 7.87 -6.74 -2.49
CA PRO A 513 8.61 -7.38 -1.42
C PRO A 513 8.52 -6.63 -0.08
N HIS A 514 8.43 -7.37 1.03
CA HIS A 514 8.34 -6.75 2.36
C HIS A 514 9.57 -5.89 2.65
N TYR A 515 9.41 -4.80 3.42
CA TYR A 515 10.49 -3.87 3.75
C TYR A 515 11.75 -4.58 4.31
N TYR A 516 11.59 -5.44 5.33
CA TYR A 516 12.70 -6.19 5.93
C TYR A 516 13.52 -6.97 4.90
N SER A 517 12.84 -7.56 3.91
CA SER A 517 13.53 -8.33 2.88
C SER A 517 14.39 -7.43 1.99
N ARG A 518 13.86 -6.29 1.57
CA ARG A 518 14.61 -5.34 0.72
C ARG A 518 15.83 -4.74 1.44
N ALA A 519 15.66 -4.37 2.70
CA ALA A 519 16.78 -3.94 3.54
C ALA A 519 17.81 -5.05 3.75
N GLY A 520 17.34 -6.29 3.95
CA GLY A 520 18.20 -7.47 4.09
C GLY A 520 19.00 -7.81 2.83
N CYS A 521 18.40 -7.66 1.65
CA CYS A 521 19.08 -7.80 0.36
C CYS A 521 20.19 -6.75 0.20
N ALA A 522 19.89 -5.47 0.47
CA ALA A 522 20.88 -4.39 0.42
C ALA A 522 22.02 -4.61 1.44
N ALA A 523 21.69 -4.98 2.69
CA ALA A 523 22.68 -5.28 3.73
C ALA A 523 23.56 -6.49 3.36
N ALA A 524 22.99 -7.55 2.79
CA ALA A 524 23.76 -8.70 2.35
C ALA A 524 24.78 -8.33 1.25
N LEU A 525 24.35 -7.56 0.24
CA LEU A 525 25.24 -7.06 -0.82
C LEU A 525 26.36 -6.20 -0.24
N ASP A 526 26.04 -5.29 0.67
CA ASP A 526 27.01 -4.44 1.37
C ASP A 526 28.05 -5.26 2.15
N TRP A 527 27.60 -6.27 2.89
CA TRP A 527 28.45 -7.01 3.81
C TRP A 527 29.44 -7.93 3.09
N VAL A 528 29.07 -8.45 1.93
CA VAL A 528 29.94 -9.30 1.08
C VAL A 528 30.62 -8.52 -0.03
N TRP A 529 30.41 -7.20 -0.14
CA TRP A 529 30.92 -6.36 -1.23
C TRP A 529 32.41 -6.61 -1.54
N ASN A 530 33.24 -6.59 -0.49
CA ASN A 530 34.69 -6.76 -0.62
C ASN A 530 35.11 -8.19 -1.04
N ASP A 531 34.22 -9.17 -0.88
CA ASP A 531 34.40 -10.58 -1.24
C ASP A 531 33.89 -10.88 -2.68
N LEU A 532 33.27 -9.91 -3.35
CA LEU A 532 32.83 -9.98 -4.75
C LEU A 532 33.91 -9.45 -5.69
N THR A 533 33.96 -10.01 -6.90
CA THR A 533 34.79 -9.49 -8.00
C THR A 533 34.22 -8.16 -8.53
N PRO A 534 35.02 -7.28 -9.17
CA PRO A 534 34.51 -6.04 -9.72
C PRO A 534 33.31 -6.20 -10.68
N PRO A 535 33.29 -7.19 -11.62
CA PRO A 535 32.12 -7.42 -12.47
C PRO A 535 30.86 -7.82 -11.69
N GLU A 536 31.01 -8.63 -10.64
CA GLU A 536 29.86 -9.04 -9.80
C GLU A 536 29.29 -7.85 -9.01
N ARG A 537 30.17 -6.98 -8.48
CA ARG A 537 29.74 -5.74 -7.80
C ARG A 537 28.93 -4.87 -8.73
N GLU A 538 29.44 -4.66 -9.95
CA GLU A 538 28.81 -3.82 -10.96
C GLU A 538 27.45 -4.41 -11.42
N GLU A 539 27.40 -5.71 -11.70
CA GLU A 539 26.18 -6.44 -12.08
C GLU A 539 25.09 -6.31 -11.01
N LEU A 540 25.40 -6.68 -9.76
CA LEU A 540 24.43 -6.72 -8.67
C LEU A 540 23.98 -5.32 -8.25
N ALA A 541 24.91 -4.36 -8.17
CA ALA A 541 24.57 -2.97 -7.88
C ALA A 541 23.67 -2.38 -8.97
N ARG A 542 23.97 -2.63 -10.25
CA ARG A 542 23.14 -2.18 -11.37
C ARG A 542 21.73 -2.76 -11.31
N HIS A 543 21.58 -4.06 -11.05
CA HIS A 543 20.26 -4.70 -10.99
C HIS A 543 19.42 -4.16 -9.83
N LEU A 544 20.03 -4.03 -8.64
CA LEU A 544 19.36 -3.42 -7.49
C LEU A 544 18.99 -1.95 -7.79
N LEU A 545 19.91 -1.14 -8.31
CA LEU A 545 19.66 0.26 -8.65
C LEU A 545 18.55 0.41 -9.70
N ARG A 546 18.51 -0.44 -10.73
CA ARG A 546 17.44 -0.40 -11.74
C ARG A 546 16.08 -0.64 -11.12
N TYR A 547 15.95 -1.63 -10.25
CA TYR A 547 14.70 -1.86 -9.51
C TYR A 547 14.30 -0.64 -8.67
N VAL A 548 15.23 -0.14 -7.85
CA VAL A 548 14.97 0.97 -6.92
C VAL A 548 14.70 2.29 -7.64
N TYR A 549 15.47 2.57 -8.68
CA TYR A 549 15.29 3.76 -9.51
C TYR A 549 13.96 3.70 -10.28
N SER A 550 13.46 2.52 -10.64
CA SER A 550 12.13 2.39 -11.24
C SER A 550 11.02 2.82 -10.29
N ILE A 551 11.16 2.56 -8.98
CA ILE A 551 10.24 3.05 -7.94
C ILE A 551 10.36 4.56 -7.81
N TYR A 552 11.58 5.11 -7.81
CA TYR A 552 11.80 6.56 -7.82
C TYR A 552 11.10 7.24 -9.00
N VAL A 553 11.21 6.67 -10.20
CA VAL A 553 10.54 7.18 -11.41
C VAL A 553 9.02 7.09 -11.28
N GLN A 554 8.49 6.01 -10.72
CA GLN A 554 7.05 5.86 -10.43
C GLN A 554 6.56 7.00 -9.54
N GLU A 555 7.17 7.16 -8.37
CA GLU A 555 6.83 8.21 -7.41
C GLU A 555 6.97 9.62 -8.02
N LYS A 556 7.94 9.81 -8.91
CA LYS A 556 8.11 11.05 -9.66
C LYS A 556 6.93 11.31 -10.60
N ILE A 557 6.51 10.31 -11.38
CA ILE A 557 5.37 10.39 -12.29
C ILE A 557 4.08 10.67 -11.52
N HIS A 558 3.88 10.03 -10.37
CA HIS A 558 2.70 10.23 -9.52
C HIS A 558 2.72 11.53 -8.71
N GLY A 559 3.86 12.23 -8.66
CA GLY A 559 4.01 13.43 -7.83
C GLY A 559 3.98 13.14 -6.34
N THR A 560 4.32 11.92 -5.95
CA THR A 560 4.29 11.46 -4.56
C THR A 560 5.65 11.50 -3.88
N LEU A 561 6.72 11.90 -4.58
CA LEU A 561 8.07 12.08 -3.98
C LEU A 561 8.06 12.99 -2.75
N SER A 562 7.21 14.03 -2.73
CA SER A 562 7.03 14.97 -1.61
C SER A 562 5.82 14.66 -0.72
N GLY A 563 5.19 13.48 -0.87
CA GLY A 563 4.03 13.07 -0.09
C GLY A 563 4.37 12.60 1.33
N VAL A 564 3.34 12.25 2.11
CA VAL A 564 3.49 11.74 3.48
C VAL A 564 4.51 10.60 3.52
N PRO A 565 5.56 10.69 4.36
CA PRO A 565 6.55 9.64 4.46
C PRO A 565 5.93 8.30 4.85
N SER A 566 6.38 7.26 4.17
CA SER A 566 5.94 5.88 4.30
C SER A 566 7.14 4.99 4.59
N TYR A 567 6.99 4.04 5.52
CA TYR A 567 8.06 3.11 5.89
C TYR A 567 8.20 1.93 4.93
N TYR A 568 7.50 1.93 3.79
CA TYR A 568 7.48 0.82 2.84
C TYR A 568 8.55 0.95 1.74
N GLU A 569 8.28 1.58 0.61
CA GLU A 569 9.14 1.48 -0.59
C GLU A 569 10.29 2.50 -0.62
N LYS A 570 10.01 3.74 -0.19
CA LYS A 570 10.94 4.86 -0.35
C LYS A 570 12.15 4.79 0.58
N ASN A 571 12.08 4.02 1.65
CA ASN A 571 13.24 3.82 2.52
C ASN A 571 14.36 3.03 1.84
N LEU A 572 14.06 2.21 0.82
CA LEU A 572 15.05 1.47 0.06
C LEU A 572 15.99 2.38 -0.73
N PHE A 573 15.54 3.58 -1.07
CA PHE A 573 16.36 4.60 -1.74
C PHE A 573 17.63 4.89 -0.93
N TRP A 574 17.50 4.96 0.40
CA TRP A 574 18.62 5.18 1.31
C TRP A 574 19.59 3.99 1.32
N TYR A 575 19.09 2.77 1.56
CA TYR A 575 19.94 1.59 1.67
C TYR A 575 20.65 1.26 0.35
N ALA A 576 19.93 1.26 -0.77
CA ALA A 576 20.53 0.99 -2.08
C ALA A 576 21.50 2.10 -2.51
N GLY A 577 21.17 3.37 -2.21
CA GLY A 577 22.06 4.50 -2.46
C GLY A 577 23.38 4.39 -1.71
N LEU A 578 23.36 4.05 -0.41
CA LEU A 578 24.58 3.89 0.39
C LEU A 578 25.49 2.77 -0.12
N VAL A 579 24.91 1.65 -0.56
CA VAL A 579 25.66 0.51 -1.08
C VAL A 579 26.25 0.82 -2.45
N ALA A 580 25.47 1.40 -3.35
CA ALA A 580 25.89 1.59 -4.73
C ALA A 580 26.67 2.90 -4.98
N LEU A 581 26.78 3.79 -3.98
CA LEU A 581 27.66 4.95 -4.06
C LEU A 581 29.13 4.50 -3.88
N ASP A 582 29.66 3.81 -4.88
CA ASP A 582 31.00 3.24 -4.88
C ASP A 582 31.72 3.55 -6.21
N PRO A 583 33.04 3.85 -6.19
CA PRO A 583 33.78 4.12 -7.42
C PRO A 583 33.71 3.02 -8.48
N ALA A 584 33.49 1.76 -8.07
CA ALA A 584 33.39 0.61 -8.97
C ALA A 584 32.07 0.55 -9.77
N VAL A 585 31.05 1.32 -9.38
CA VAL A 585 29.78 1.41 -10.12
C VAL A 585 29.94 2.35 -11.31
N ASP A 586 29.36 2.02 -12.46
CA ASP A 586 29.46 2.83 -13.67
C ASP A 586 28.84 4.24 -13.51
N ASP A 587 29.25 5.21 -14.32
CA ASP A 587 28.86 6.62 -14.19
C ASP A 587 27.34 6.87 -14.24
N VAL A 588 26.62 6.05 -15.02
CA VAL A 588 25.16 6.20 -15.16
C VAL A 588 24.47 5.72 -13.90
N GLU A 589 24.86 4.55 -13.41
CA GLU A 589 24.31 3.97 -12.19
C GLU A 589 24.77 4.73 -10.93
N TYR A 590 25.99 5.29 -10.93
CA TYR A 590 26.48 6.16 -9.86
C TYR A 590 25.61 7.42 -9.71
N ALA A 591 25.31 8.11 -10.81
CA ALA A 591 24.42 9.26 -10.77
C ALA A 591 23.01 8.91 -10.26
N ARG A 592 22.49 7.73 -10.62
CA ARG A 592 21.22 7.21 -10.07
C ARG A 592 21.31 6.93 -8.58
N ALA A 593 22.42 6.35 -8.11
CA ALA A 593 22.68 6.12 -6.69
C ALA A 593 22.64 7.45 -5.92
N VAL A 594 23.26 8.51 -6.44
CA VAL A 594 23.18 9.87 -5.86
C VAL A 594 21.73 10.35 -5.80
N SER A 595 20.98 10.26 -6.91
CA SER A 595 19.57 10.70 -6.94
C SER A 595 18.72 10.00 -5.87
N ILE A 596 18.76 8.66 -5.81
CA ILE A 596 17.96 7.93 -4.82
C ILE A 596 18.47 8.17 -3.40
N LEU A 597 19.79 8.27 -3.17
CA LEU A 597 20.36 8.48 -1.83
C LEU A 597 19.80 9.74 -1.17
N GLY A 598 19.77 10.85 -1.91
CA GLY A 598 19.23 12.12 -1.43
C GLY A 598 17.75 12.05 -1.08
N HIS A 599 16.95 11.48 -1.98
CA HIS A 599 15.52 11.29 -1.75
C HIS A 599 15.26 10.34 -0.58
N GLY A 600 16.02 9.25 -0.46
CA GLY A 600 15.93 8.32 0.66
C GLY A 600 16.29 8.98 1.99
N TYR A 601 17.32 9.82 2.01
CA TYR A 601 17.70 10.57 3.20
C TYR A 601 16.63 11.59 3.61
N ALA A 602 16.16 12.43 2.68
CA ALA A 602 15.11 13.41 2.93
C ALA A 602 13.82 12.74 3.44
N HIS A 603 13.44 11.63 2.82
CA HIS A 603 12.29 10.83 3.21
C HIS A 603 12.40 10.28 4.64
N ASN A 604 13.53 9.64 4.97
CA ASN A 604 13.72 9.08 6.32
C ASN A 604 13.81 10.19 7.39
N ARG A 605 14.37 11.36 7.04
CA ARG A 605 14.37 12.52 7.94
C ARG A 605 12.98 13.07 8.19
N GLU A 606 12.15 13.25 7.16
CA GLU A 606 10.78 13.72 7.37
C GLU A 606 9.94 12.67 8.11
N TYR A 607 10.18 11.38 7.85
CA TYR A 607 9.57 10.29 8.61
C TYR A 607 9.94 10.38 10.10
N LEU A 608 11.22 10.57 10.41
CA LEU A 608 11.70 10.75 11.79
C LEU A 608 11.14 12.04 12.40
N ALA A 609 11.12 13.15 11.67
CA ALA A 609 10.56 14.42 12.12
C ALA A 609 9.08 14.28 12.50
N GLY A 610 8.29 13.55 11.72
CA GLY A 610 6.90 13.20 12.09
C GLY A 610 6.81 12.43 13.40
N LYS A 611 7.74 11.50 13.66
CA LYS A 611 7.79 10.78 14.94
C LYS A 611 8.21 11.64 16.12
N LEU A 612 9.06 12.62 15.89
CA LEU A 612 9.44 13.61 16.89
C LEU A 612 8.28 14.56 17.22
N ARG A 613 7.52 14.99 16.21
CA ARG A 613 6.29 15.79 16.41
C ARG A 613 5.26 15.05 17.24
N GLN A 614 5.10 13.74 17.01
CA GLN A 614 4.23 12.88 17.81
C GLN A 614 4.75 12.72 19.24
N ALA A 615 6.02 12.30 19.39
CA ALA A 615 6.62 12.03 20.71
C ALA A 615 6.65 13.25 21.64
N ARG A 616 6.83 14.46 21.10
CA ARG A 616 7.02 15.69 21.87
C ARG A 616 7.98 15.48 23.06
N ASP A 617 7.69 16.07 24.21
CA ASP A 617 8.42 15.91 25.46
C ASP A 617 7.81 14.82 26.38
N ASP A 618 6.83 14.05 25.89
CA ASP A 618 6.13 13.02 26.67
C ASP A 618 6.39 11.58 26.24
N GLY A 619 6.92 11.36 25.03
CA GLY A 619 7.34 10.07 24.48
C GLY A 619 6.25 9.29 23.74
N GLY A 620 5.06 9.88 23.55
CA GLY A 620 3.93 9.26 22.87
C GLY A 620 4.07 9.25 21.34
N VAL A 621 4.36 8.10 20.72
CA VAL A 621 4.75 8.06 19.29
C VAL A 621 3.67 7.72 18.27
N ASP A 622 2.66 6.92 18.60
CA ASP A 622 1.53 6.58 17.71
C ASP A 622 0.45 5.89 18.56
N SER A 623 -0.81 6.24 18.33
CA SER A 623 -1.97 5.67 19.01
C SER A 623 -2.27 4.23 18.58
N ARG A 624 -1.85 3.81 17.37
CA ARG A 624 -1.99 2.42 16.90
C ARG A 624 -0.85 1.57 17.45
N LEU A 625 -1.00 1.11 18.68
CA LEU A 625 0.09 0.47 19.45
C LEU A 625 0.75 -0.71 18.74
N GLU A 626 -0.03 -1.49 17.97
CA GLU A 626 0.50 -2.60 17.18
C GLU A 626 1.45 -2.14 16.07
N TYR A 627 1.29 -0.94 15.52
CA TYR A 627 2.23 -0.34 14.57
C TYR A 627 3.34 0.43 15.31
N ALA A 628 2.97 1.19 16.34
CA ALA A 628 3.83 2.01 17.18
C ALA A 628 4.99 1.21 17.80
N TYR A 629 4.76 -0.08 18.08
CA TYR A 629 5.73 -1.00 18.66
C TYR A 629 6.08 -2.18 17.74
N ALA A 630 5.86 -2.04 16.43
CA ALA A 630 6.23 -3.05 15.42
C ALA A 630 6.97 -2.45 14.21
N SER A 631 6.31 -2.32 13.06
CA SER A 631 7.00 -2.00 11.81
C SER A 631 7.55 -0.57 11.75
N VAL A 632 6.90 0.35 12.47
CA VAL A 632 7.21 1.78 12.42
C VAL A 632 8.58 2.10 13.04
N PRO A 633 8.87 1.71 14.30
CA PRO A 633 10.19 2.02 14.88
C PRO A 633 11.32 1.28 14.17
N ASN A 634 11.08 0.11 13.56
CA ASN A 634 12.14 -0.60 12.83
C ASN A 634 12.73 0.24 11.70
N THR A 635 11.92 1.06 11.02
CA THR A 635 12.42 1.93 9.97
C THR A 635 13.29 3.05 10.53
N VAL A 636 12.89 3.61 11.68
CA VAL A 636 13.70 4.60 12.40
C VAL A 636 15.02 3.98 12.86
N TRP A 637 14.99 2.82 13.52
CA TRP A 637 16.20 2.16 14.01
C TRP A 637 17.14 1.77 12.87
N SER A 638 16.61 1.20 11.79
CA SER A 638 17.43 0.83 10.63
C SER A 638 18.07 2.05 9.99
N PHE A 639 17.33 3.16 9.87
CA PHE A 639 17.89 4.41 9.39
C PHE A 639 19.01 4.93 10.32
N VAL A 640 18.81 4.93 11.64
CA VAL A 640 19.83 5.40 12.61
C VAL A 640 21.08 4.51 12.59
N HIS A 641 20.92 3.19 12.60
CA HIS A 641 22.03 2.23 12.48
C HIS A 641 22.86 2.46 11.22
N THR A 642 22.20 2.64 10.08
CA THR A 642 22.85 2.84 8.77
C THR A 642 23.37 4.25 8.58
N LEU A 643 22.79 5.26 9.25
CA LEU A 643 23.33 6.61 9.32
C LEU A 643 24.67 6.63 10.08
N GLN A 644 24.73 5.97 11.23
CA GLN A 644 25.96 5.89 12.04
C GLN A 644 27.07 5.12 11.34
N SER A 645 26.75 3.92 10.84
CA SER A 645 27.72 3.07 10.13
C SER A 645 28.13 3.68 8.78
N GLY A 646 27.21 4.27 8.03
CA GLY A 646 27.48 4.83 6.70
C GLY A 646 28.21 6.18 6.70
N LEU A 647 27.98 7.06 7.69
CA LEU A 647 28.49 8.43 7.69
C LEU A 647 29.49 8.78 8.83
N GLY A 648 29.72 7.86 9.77
CA GLY A 648 30.53 8.13 10.95
C GLY A 648 29.70 8.75 12.09
N HIS A 649 29.85 8.18 13.28
CA HIS A 649 28.93 8.24 14.42
C HIS A 649 28.52 9.64 14.89
N GLN A 650 27.22 9.96 14.78
CA GLN A 650 26.44 10.73 15.78
C GLN A 650 24.96 10.33 15.67
N THR A 651 24.35 9.96 16.79
CA THR A 651 22.88 9.86 16.87
C THR A 651 22.30 11.27 16.71
N PRO A 652 21.33 11.51 15.82
CA PRO A 652 20.64 12.79 15.74
C PRO A 652 20.20 13.25 17.14
N ALA A 653 20.60 14.45 17.58
CA ALA A 653 20.36 14.93 18.94
C ALA A 653 18.88 14.95 19.32
N GLU A 654 18.03 15.23 18.33
CA GLU A 654 16.57 15.21 18.40
C GLU A 654 15.97 13.85 18.79
N LEU A 655 16.67 12.73 18.56
CA LEU A 655 16.19 11.40 18.97
C LEU A 655 16.04 11.24 20.49
N VAL A 656 16.58 12.17 21.29
CA VAL A 656 16.36 12.24 22.74
C VAL A 656 14.87 12.20 23.10
N TYR A 657 13.99 12.79 22.28
CA TYR A 657 12.54 12.78 22.49
C TYR A 657 11.88 11.44 22.18
N VAL A 658 12.46 10.66 21.26
CA VAL A 658 12.04 9.27 21.05
C VAL A 658 12.54 8.39 22.20
N GLY A 659 13.70 8.70 22.77
CA GLY A 659 14.30 7.91 23.86
C GLY A 659 13.45 7.80 25.14
N ILE A 660 12.48 8.70 25.35
CA ILE A 660 11.53 8.67 26.48
C ILE A 660 10.27 7.81 26.22
N THR A 661 10.15 7.19 25.04
CA THR A 661 9.04 6.26 24.73
C THR A 661 8.93 5.03 25.64
N PRO A 662 9.97 4.48 26.31
CA PRO A 662 9.82 3.36 27.23
C PRO A 662 8.79 3.61 28.35
N SER A 663 8.68 4.83 28.87
CA SER A 663 7.62 5.24 29.80
C SER A 663 6.20 5.11 29.22
N HIS A 664 6.02 5.42 27.93
CA HIS A 664 4.76 5.23 27.21
C HIS A 664 4.47 3.72 26.98
N VAL A 665 5.50 2.93 26.65
CA VAL A 665 5.39 1.46 26.53
C VAL A 665 4.93 0.84 27.84
N LEU A 666 5.58 1.18 28.96
CA LEU A 666 5.27 0.62 30.29
C LEU A 666 3.78 0.74 30.62
N ARG A 667 3.16 1.88 30.30
CA ARG A 667 1.74 2.15 30.54
C ARG A 667 0.81 1.35 29.62
N ASN A 668 1.29 0.95 28.45
CA ASN A 668 0.51 0.21 27.47
C ASN A 668 0.64 -1.32 27.61
N VAL A 669 1.68 -1.83 28.29
CA VAL A 669 1.88 -3.26 28.52
C VAL A 669 1.12 -3.70 29.78
N LEU A 670 -0.17 -3.97 29.62
CA LEU A 670 -1.08 -4.32 30.72
C LEU A 670 -0.79 -5.71 31.29
N ALA A 671 -0.66 -6.69 30.41
CA ALA A 671 -0.32 -8.07 30.78
C ALA A 671 0.48 -8.74 29.67
N VAL A 672 1.22 -9.78 30.02
CA VAL A 672 2.01 -10.59 29.09
C VAL A 672 1.65 -12.05 29.32
N GLY A 673 1.51 -12.83 28.26
CA GLY A 673 1.31 -14.27 28.34
C GLY A 673 1.11 -14.90 26.96
N ARG A 674 1.51 -16.16 26.81
CA ARG A 674 1.41 -16.92 25.54
C ARG A 674 2.06 -16.22 24.33
N GLY A 675 3.21 -15.56 24.54
CA GLY A 675 3.90 -14.82 23.48
C GLY A 675 3.13 -13.59 22.97
N ARG A 676 2.24 -13.02 23.79
CA ARG A 676 1.46 -11.83 23.48
C ARG A 676 1.47 -10.86 24.65
N TYR A 677 1.27 -9.57 24.37
CA TYR A 677 0.97 -8.56 25.38
C TYR A 677 -0.41 -7.94 25.17
N ARG A 678 -1.13 -7.71 26.27
CA ARG A 678 -2.39 -6.97 26.28
C ARG A 678 -2.08 -5.48 26.39
N HIS A 679 -2.83 -4.69 25.64
CA HIS A 679 -2.82 -3.22 25.66
C HIS A 679 -4.26 -2.71 25.63
N PHE A 680 -4.48 -1.40 25.68
CA PHE A 680 -5.83 -0.81 25.75
C PHE A 680 -6.73 -1.05 24.52
N GLY A 681 -6.29 -1.79 23.50
CA GLY A 681 -7.11 -2.16 22.34
C GLY A 681 -7.44 -1.03 21.37
N TYR A 682 -6.90 0.17 21.63
CA TYR A 682 -7.25 1.40 20.94
C TYR A 682 -6.92 1.37 19.44
N ILE A 683 -7.96 1.57 18.63
CA ILE A 683 -7.98 1.82 17.18
C ILE A 683 -7.20 0.84 16.31
N ASP A 684 -7.88 0.28 15.30
CA ASP A 684 -7.25 -0.38 14.16
C ASP A 684 -6.31 -1.56 14.54
N SER A 685 -6.63 -2.22 15.66
CA SER A 685 -5.90 -3.37 16.17
C SER A 685 -6.26 -4.64 15.38
N TRP A 686 -5.25 -5.36 14.89
CA TRP A 686 -5.43 -6.50 13.98
C TRP A 686 -6.01 -7.73 14.67
N ARG A 687 -5.97 -7.81 16.01
CA ARG A 687 -6.10 -9.10 16.69
C ARG A 687 -7.15 -9.13 17.79
N HIS A 688 -7.81 -10.29 17.87
CA HIS A 688 -8.72 -10.67 18.94
C HIS A 688 -8.09 -10.50 20.34
N LYS A 689 -8.95 -10.44 21.36
CA LYS A 689 -8.78 -10.26 22.83
C LYS A 689 -7.53 -10.88 23.53
N ASP A 690 -6.68 -11.62 22.82
CA ASP A 690 -5.48 -12.31 23.28
C ASP A 690 -4.18 -11.47 23.19
N GLY A 691 -4.18 -10.31 22.54
CA GLY A 691 -3.06 -9.35 22.52
C GLY A 691 -2.14 -9.38 21.29
N ALA A 692 -1.14 -8.50 21.29
CA ALA A 692 -0.23 -8.20 20.19
C ALA A 692 1.10 -8.98 20.26
N HIS A 693 1.81 -9.11 19.12
CA HIS A 693 3.09 -9.82 19.07
C HIS A 693 4.19 -9.09 19.85
N VAL A 694 4.84 -9.82 20.74
CA VAL A 694 5.86 -9.32 21.69
C VAL A 694 7.27 -9.23 21.12
N GLY A 695 7.59 -9.95 20.03
CA GLY A 695 8.96 -10.05 19.51
C GLY A 695 9.53 -8.72 19.00
N LEU A 696 8.73 -7.95 18.26
CA LEU A 696 9.16 -6.63 17.74
C LEU A 696 9.28 -5.60 18.85
N LEU A 697 8.33 -5.59 19.80
CA LEU A 697 8.42 -4.74 20.99
C LEU A 697 9.70 -5.03 21.79
N TYR A 698 10.02 -6.30 21.99
CA TYR A 698 11.24 -6.70 22.69
C TYR A 698 12.49 -6.14 22.01
N ASP A 699 12.58 -6.25 20.67
CA ASP A 699 13.70 -5.69 19.90
C ASP A 699 13.77 -4.17 20.05
N HIS A 700 12.65 -3.45 19.98
CA HIS A 700 12.64 -2.00 20.15
C HIS A 700 13.13 -1.57 21.53
N LEU A 701 12.70 -2.26 22.58
CA LEU A 701 13.20 -2.00 23.94
C LEU A 701 14.71 -2.24 24.04
N ALA A 702 15.26 -3.20 23.27
CA ALA A 702 16.71 -3.39 23.18
C ALA A 702 17.41 -2.23 22.46
N GLN A 703 16.79 -1.69 21.40
CA GLN A 703 17.29 -0.50 20.70
C GLN A 703 17.33 0.72 21.63
N PHE A 704 16.31 0.93 22.46
CA PHE A 704 16.30 2.01 23.44
C PHE A 704 17.45 1.89 24.44
N VAL A 705 17.68 0.69 24.97
CA VAL A 705 18.81 0.42 25.86
C VAL A 705 20.15 0.70 25.17
N HIS A 706 20.30 0.25 23.92
CA HIS A 706 21.52 0.43 23.16
C HIS A 706 21.84 1.91 22.88
N PHE A 707 20.87 2.67 22.38
CA PHE A 707 21.09 4.06 21.96
C PHE A 707 21.07 5.07 23.12
N PHE A 708 20.29 4.81 24.16
CA PHE A 708 20.05 5.79 25.23
C PHE A 708 20.49 5.33 26.63
N GLY A 709 21.06 4.14 26.78
CA GLY A 709 21.49 3.64 28.10
C GLY A 709 22.41 4.60 28.87
N LYS A 710 23.26 5.34 28.15
CA LYS A 710 24.19 6.33 28.73
C LYS A 710 23.57 7.71 28.93
N THR A 711 22.67 8.13 28.04
CA THR A 711 22.12 9.50 28.01
C THR A 711 20.79 9.62 28.75
N GLN A 712 20.02 8.54 28.89
CA GLN A 712 18.72 8.48 29.56
C GLN A 712 18.58 7.19 30.39
N PRO A 713 19.36 7.05 31.48
CA PRO A 713 19.45 5.80 32.23
C PRO A 713 18.15 5.39 32.94
N GLU A 714 17.24 6.32 33.21
CA GLU A 714 15.92 6.01 33.79
C GLU A 714 15.01 5.31 32.79
N GLU A 715 14.86 5.87 31.59
CA GLU A 715 14.05 5.28 30.51
C GLU A 715 14.64 3.97 29.99
N ALA A 716 15.96 3.87 29.88
CA ALA A 716 16.63 2.61 29.56
C ALA A 716 16.41 1.55 30.66
N GLY A 717 16.35 1.95 31.93
CA GLY A 717 16.00 1.09 33.06
C GLY A 717 14.54 0.58 32.98
N ILE A 718 13.60 1.43 32.56
CA ILE A 718 12.20 1.06 32.28
C ILE A 718 12.15 0.09 31.10
N ALA A 719 12.87 0.37 30.01
CA ALA A 719 12.89 -0.48 28.84
C ALA A 719 13.39 -1.89 29.19
N ARG A 720 14.46 -1.98 30.00
CA ARG A 720 14.98 -3.25 30.50
C ARG A 720 13.99 -3.95 31.44
N HIS A 721 13.32 -3.22 32.33
CA HIS A 721 12.28 -3.78 33.20
C HIS A 721 11.16 -4.45 32.40
N VAL A 722 10.64 -3.77 31.36
CA VAL A 722 9.60 -4.34 30.50
C VAL A 722 10.14 -5.56 29.74
N ARG A 723 11.37 -5.53 29.24
CA ARG A 723 12.00 -6.69 28.57
C ARG A 723 12.13 -7.90 29.49
N GLU A 724 12.65 -7.73 30.69
CA GLU A 724 12.80 -8.84 31.66
C GLU A 724 11.44 -9.43 32.06
N ARG A 725 10.37 -8.61 32.05
CA ARG A 725 8.98 -9.10 32.19
C ARG A 725 8.55 -9.96 31.02
N LEU A 726 8.89 -9.57 29.78
CA LEU A 726 8.62 -10.37 28.58
C LEU A 726 9.42 -11.70 28.61
N GLU A 727 10.70 -11.66 28.99
CA GLU A 727 11.59 -12.85 29.04
C GLU A 727 11.08 -13.92 30.00
N ARG A 728 10.56 -13.52 31.16
CA ARG A 728 9.96 -14.45 32.14
C ARG A 728 8.77 -15.22 31.58
N GLU A 729 8.09 -14.68 30.57
CA GLU A 729 6.98 -15.31 29.85
C GLU A 729 7.45 -16.11 28.62
N GLY A 730 8.75 -16.39 28.52
CA GLY A 730 9.36 -17.15 27.41
C GLY A 730 9.52 -16.33 26.13
N VAL A 731 9.44 -15.00 26.20
CA VAL A 731 9.67 -14.13 25.04
C VAL A 731 11.16 -13.89 24.88
N THR A 732 11.74 -14.44 23.82
CA THR A 732 13.10 -14.15 23.40
C THR A 732 13.07 -13.36 22.10
N GLY A 733 13.77 -12.23 22.04
CA GLY A 733 13.80 -11.38 20.85
C GLY A 733 14.59 -11.94 19.68
N SER A 734 14.11 -11.66 18.48
CA SER A 734 14.82 -11.63 17.19
C SER A 734 13.86 -11.17 16.07
N GLY A 735 12.90 -10.31 16.42
CA GLY A 735 11.70 -9.96 15.66
C GLY A 735 11.90 -9.59 14.19
N ALA A 736 12.31 -8.34 13.89
CA ALA A 736 12.33 -7.80 12.51
C ALA A 736 13.59 -8.19 11.73
N PHE A 737 14.74 -8.15 12.39
CA PHE A 737 16.01 -8.59 11.85
C PHE A 737 16.69 -9.50 12.87
N SER A 738 16.92 -10.75 12.50
CA SER A 738 17.50 -11.76 13.38
C SER A 738 18.95 -11.51 13.77
N VAL A 739 19.61 -10.52 13.16
CA VAL A 739 20.98 -10.11 13.49
C VAL A 739 21.07 -9.08 14.61
N TYR A 740 19.95 -8.43 14.99
CA TYR A 740 19.93 -7.40 16.03
C TYR A 740 20.59 -7.82 17.34
N PRO A 741 20.42 -9.04 17.87
CA PRO A 741 21.07 -9.42 19.12
C PRO A 741 22.59 -9.29 19.13
N PHE A 742 23.23 -9.30 17.95
CA PHE A 742 24.69 -9.14 17.81
C PHE A 742 25.11 -7.67 17.58
N LEU A 743 24.22 -6.86 17.02
CA LEU A 743 24.47 -5.43 16.78
C LEU A 743 24.40 -4.61 18.06
N LEU A 744 23.51 -4.99 18.97
CA LEU A 744 23.18 -4.17 20.13
C LEU A 744 24.14 -4.40 21.29
N ASP A 745 24.73 -3.30 21.75
CA ASP A 745 25.42 -3.27 23.03
C ASP A 745 24.43 -3.08 24.18
N LEU A 746 24.25 -4.12 24.99
CA LEU A 746 23.33 -4.15 26.12
C LEU A 746 24.05 -4.36 27.46
N GLU A 747 25.37 -4.58 27.46
CA GLU A 747 26.11 -4.97 28.66
C GLU A 747 26.36 -3.79 29.61
N GLU A 748 26.60 -2.60 29.06
CA GLU A 748 26.77 -1.35 29.83
C GLU A 748 25.43 -0.69 30.26
N ALA A 749 24.31 -1.39 30.07
CA ALA A 749 22.99 -0.86 30.34
C ALA A 749 22.69 -0.69 31.84
N PRO A 750 21.91 0.33 32.23
CA PRO A 750 21.43 0.47 33.60
C PRO A 750 20.60 -0.77 34.02
N PRO A 751 20.48 -1.04 35.33
CA PRO A 751 19.66 -2.14 35.84
C PRO A 751 18.17 -1.90 35.56
N ALA A 752 17.41 -2.99 35.43
CA ALA A 752 15.97 -2.94 35.30
C ALA A 752 15.33 -2.27 36.52
N ARG A 753 14.60 -1.18 36.30
CA ARG A 753 13.92 -0.47 37.38
C ARG A 753 12.75 0.37 36.87
N ILE A 754 11.74 0.50 37.72
CA ILE A 754 10.72 1.55 37.61
C ILE A 754 11.11 2.64 38.63
N PRO A 755 11.32 3.90 38.22
CA PRO A 755 11.61 4.99 39.15
C PRO A 755 10.50 5.13 40.21
N ALA A 756 10.88 5.30 41.47
CA ALA A 756 9.92 5.37 42.59
C ALA A 756 8.99 6.59 42.52
N ASN A 757 9.45 7.67 41.87
CA ASN A 757 8.72 8.92 41.65
C ASN A 757 8.01 8.96 40.29
N LEU A 758 7.93 7.85 39.55
CA LEU A 758 7.26 7.82 38.26
C LEU A 758 5.75 8.06 38.46
N PRO A 759 5.15 9.11 37.86
CA PRO A 759 3.74 9.45 38.08
C PRO A 759 2.81 8.31 37.66
N LEU A 760 1.83 8.00 38.50
CA LEU A 760 0.84 6.96 38.24
C LEU A 760 -0.21 7.38 37.19
N ALA A 761 -0.43 8.69 37.01
CA ALA A 761 -1.15 9.25 35.88
C ALA A 761 -0.29 10.17 35.02
N ARG A 762 -0.49 10.14 33.70
CA ARG A 762 0.23 10.97 32.72
C ARG A 762 -0.65 11.29 31.51
N HIS A 763 -0.62 12.55 31.09
CA HIS A 763 -1.22 13.03 29.86
C HIS A 763 -0.18 13.02 28.73
N PHE A 764 -0.53 12.41 27.61
CA PHE A 764 0.23 12.45 26.35
C PHE A 764 -0.53 13.37 25.38
N GLU A 765 -0.07 14.61 25.27
CA GLU A 765 -0.87 15.71 24.72
C GLU A 765 -1.12 15.55 23.23
N SER A 766 -0.09 15.18 22.47
CA SER A 766 -0.21 14.98 21.02
C SER A 766 -1.20 13.86 20.69
N LEU A 767 -1.13 12.76 21.44
CA LEU A 767 -2.02 11.62 21.29
C LEU A 767 -3.43 11.89 21.84
N GLY A 768 -3.60 12.88 22.71
CA GLY A 768 -4.85 13.14 23.41
C GLY A 768 -5.24 12.01 24.37
N GLN A 769 -4.26 11.40 25.04
CA GLN A 769 -4.45 10.21 25.88
C GLN A 769 -3.97 10.46 27.31
N ILE A 770 -4.81 10.12 28.29
CA ILE A 770 -4.44 10.15 29.70
C ILE A 770 -4.43 8.73 30.23
N PHE A 771 -3.27 8.27 30.67
CA PHE A 771 -3.09 6.99 31.34
C PHE A 771 -3.15 7.21 32.84
N MET A 772 -3.83 6.32 33.56
CA MET A 772 -3.93 6.31 35.02
C MET A 772 -3.73 4.88 35.52
N SER A 773 -3.10 4.70 36.68
CA SER A 773 -2.86 3.37 37.24
C SER A 773 -2.76 3.38 38.77
N SER A 774 -3.01 2.23 39.44
CA SER A 774 -2.70 2.08 40.87
C SER A 774 -1.24 1.71 41.12
N GLY A 775 -0.50 1.38 40.06
CA GLY A 775 0.86 0.87 40.07
C GLY A 775 1.21 0.25 38.71
N PHE A 776 2.33 -0.45 38.63
CA PHE A 776 2.84 -1.07 37.39
C PHE A 776 2.99 -2.60 37.46
N GLY A 777 2.38 -3.22 38.48
CA GLY A 777 2.37 -4.65 38.73
C GLY A 777 1.20 -5.39 38.09
N PRO A 778 1.24 -6.75 38.10
CA PRO A 778 0.19 -7.59 37.50
C PRO A 778 -1.17 -7.51 38.21
N ASP A 779 -1.21 -7.01 39.44
CA ASP A 779 -2.43 -6.87 40.25
C ASP A 779 -3.03 -5.46 40.21
N ASP A 780 -2.33 -4.52 39.58
CA ASP A 780 -2.73 -3.12 39.51
C ASP A 780 -3.88 -2.87 38.54
N VAL A 781 -4.59 -1.78 38.80
CA VAL A 781 -5.62 -1.24 37.92
C VAL A 781 -4.96 -0.29 36.92
N TYR A 782 -5.39 -0.40 35.67
CA TYR A 782 -4.96 0.45 34.57
C TYR A 782 -6.18 1.08 33.91
N ALA A 783 -6.12 2.37 33.63
CA ALA A 783 -7.14 3.12 32.92
C ALA A 783 -6.54 4.01 31.83
N LEU A 784 -7.24 4.10 30.71
CA LEU A 784 -6.99 5.04 29.64
C LEU A 784 -8.23 5.91 29.50
N HIS A 785 -8.06 7.23 29.37
CA HIS A 785 -9.10 8.19 29.03
C HIS A 785 -8.65 9.07 27.86
N VAL A 786 -9.50 9.25 26.85
CA VAL A 786 -9.21 9.98 25.61
C VAL A 786 -9.79 11.38 25.69
N VAL A 787 -8.93 12.40 25.54
CA VAL A 787 -9.26 13.80 25.81
C VAL A 787 -9.16 14.74 24.61
N GLY A 788 -8.80 14.21 23.43
CA GLY A 788 -8.55 15.01 22.23
C GLY A 788 -7.09 15.43 22.13
N GLY A 789 -6.50 15.30 20.95
CA GLY A 789 -5.09 15.59 20.66
C GLY A 789 -4.93 16.68 19.61
N ASP A 790 -3.71 16.91 19.12
CA ASP A 790 -3.38 17.95 18.14
C ASP A 790 -3.50 17.49 16.67
N GLY A 791 -3.99 16.27 16.44
CA GLY A 791 -4.15 15.68 15.11
C GLY A 791 -2.91 14.94 14.60
N GLU A 792 -1.83 14.86 15.38
CA GLU A 792 -0.65 14.07 15.06
C GLU A 792 -0.89 12.59 15.46
N GLY A 793 -1.37 11.77 14.52
CA GLY A 793 -1.60 10.34 14.73
C GLY A 793 -2.86 9.82 14.06
N PHE A 794 -3.17 8.53 14.26
CA PHE A 794 -4.38 7.92 13.69
C PHE A 794 -5.50 7.90 14.75
N GLN A 795 -6.67 8.46 14.44
CA GLN A 795 -7.69 8.76 15.46
C GLN A 795 -9.11 8.47 14.94
N ASN A 796 -9.86 7.62 15.67
CA ASN A 796 -11.27 7.29 15.44
C ASN A 796 -12.16 8.30 16.18
N PRO A 797 -13.43 8.49 15.79
CA PRO A 797 -14.38 9.38 16.47
C PRO A 797 -14.77 8.88 17.87
N ASN A 798 -13.86 8.98 18.83
CA ASN A 798 -13.96 8.41 20.16
C ASN A 798 -13.46 9.33 21.29
N ALA A 799 -13.55 10.65 21.10
CA ALA A 799 -13.27 11.59 22.17
C ALA A 799 -14.12 11.24 23.41
N THR A 800 -13.56 11.36 24.61
CA THR A 800 -14.14 10.94 25.91
C THR A 800 -14.14 9.43 26.18
N HIS A 801 -13.66 8.58 25.25
CA HIS A 801 -13.55 7.14 25.48
C HIS A 801 -12.70 6.84 26.71
N PHE A 802 -13.07 5.81 27.46
CA PHE A 802 -12.21 5.21 28.48
C PHE A 802 -12.14 3.69 28.37
N THR A 803 -11.01 3.11 28.77
CA THR A 803 -10.82 1.66 28.92
C THR A 803 -10.29 1.37 30.32
N LEU A 804 -10.81 0.32 30.96
CA LEU A 804 -10.43 -0.12 32.30
C LEU A 804 -9.93 -1.56 32.28
N TYR A 805 -8.81 -1.82 32.94
CA TYR A 805 -8.19 -3.14 33.02
C TYR A 805 -7.75 -3.49 34.45
N LYS A 806 -8.14 -4.68 34.92
CA LYS A 806 -7.63 -5.33 36.14
C LYS A 806 -7.71 -6.84 35.94
N LYS A 807 -6.58 -7.51 35.67
CA LYS A 807 -6.52 -8.95 35.33
C LYS A 807 -7.46 -9.37 34.18
N GLY A 808 -7.81 -8.43 33.31
CA GLY A 808 -8.87 -8.55 32.32
C GLY A 808 -9.51 -7.19 32.05
N TYR A 809 -10.11 -7.01 30.87
CA TYR A 809 -10.82 -5.77 30.55
C TYR A 809 -12.14 -5.72 31.32
N LEU A 810 -12.35 -4.64 32.09
CA LEU A 810 -13.60 -4.35 32.80
C LEU A 810 -14.49 -3.43 31.95
N ALA A 811 -13.88 -2.45 31.29
CA ALA A 811 -14.45 -1.66 30.22
C ALA A 811 -13.48 -1.74 29.05
N LEU A 812 -13.92 -2.17 27.88
CA LEU A 812 -13.07 -2.43 26.71
C LEU A 812 -13.36 -1.43 25.58
N ASP A 813 -12.33 -1.11 24.79
CA ASP A 813 -12.51 -0.59 23.44
C ASP A 813 -12.91 -1.74 22.50
N SER A 814 -14.03 -1.61 21.79
CA SER A 814 -14.64 -2.72 21.06
C SER A 814 -14.43 -2.61 19.54
N GLY A 815 -14.68 -3.70 18.82
CA GLY A 815 -14.35 -3.80 17.39
C GLY A 815 -12.99 -4.46 17.13
N THR A 816 -12.71 -4.74 15.86
CA THR A 816 -11.44 -5.35 15.42
C THR A 816 -11.19 -5.07 13.94
N ARG A 817 -9.93 -4.90 13.55
CA ARG A 817 -9.48 -4.80 12.15
C ARG A 817 -9.50 -6.16 11.43
N ALA A 818 -9.68 -7.28 12.15
CA ALA A 818 -9.72 -8.63 11.56
C ALA A 818 -10.87 -8.88 10.56
N HIS A 819 -11.81 -7.94 10.45
CA HIS A 819 -12.90 -7.97 9.49
C HIS A 819 -12.84 -6.75 8.56
N ASP A 820 -12.07 -6.83 7.47
CA ASP A 820 -12.08 -5.86 6.35
C ASP A 820 -13.40 -5.90 5.53
N GLY A 821 -14.53 -6.09 6.21
CA GLY A 821 -15.88 -6.07 5.65
C GLY A 821 -16.67 -4.83 6.06
N PRO A 822 -17.96 -4.72 5.68
CA PRO A 822 -18.81 -3.57 5.99
C PRO A 822 -18.93 -3.22 7.48
N GLY A 823 -18.62 -4.15 8.37
CA GLY A 823 -18.64 -3.97 9.82
C GLY A 823 -17.54 -3.06 10.38
N HIS A 824 -16.40 -2.88 9.68
CA HIS A 824 -15.31 -2.02 10.17
C HIS A 824 -15.73 -0.55 10.23
N SER A 825 -16.19 -0.01 9.09
CA SER A 825 -16.66 1.37 8.98
C SER A 825 -18.01 1.60 9.67
N SER A 826 -18.82 0.56 9.85
CA SER A 826 -20.16 0.66 10.44
C SER A 826 -20.17 0.48 11.97
N TYR A 827 -19.07 0.07 12.58
CA TYR A 827 -18.99 -0.18 14.03
C TYR A 827 -17.63 0.22 14.62
N THR A 828 -16.54 -0.47 14.24
CA THR A 828 -15.19 -0.23 14.81
C THR A 828 -14.75 1.23 14.69
N ASP A 829 -15.03 1.86 13.54
CA ASP A 829 -14.69 3.25 13.28
C ASP A 829 -15.74 4.25 13.77
N GLN A 830 -16.75 3.81 14.54
CA GLN A 830 -17.83 4.63 15.06
C GLN A 830 -17.77 4.76 16.58
N THR A 831 -18.25 5.89 17.11
CA THR A 831 -18.33 6.15 18.55
C THR A 831 -19.09 5.05 19.32
N VAL A 832 -20.02 4.34 18.68
CA VAL A 832 -20.78 3.22 19.27
C VAL A 832 -19.91 2.03 19.70
N ALA A 833 -18.72 1.87 19.13
CA ALA A 833 -17.77 0.85 19.56
C ALA A 833 -16.97 1.24 20.81
N HIS A 834 -17.14 2.47 21.30
CA HIS A 834 -16.31 3.04 22.35
C HIS A 834 -17.19 3.37 23.58
N ASN A 835 -16.58 3.40 24.77
CA ASN A 835 -17.24 3.85 26.02
C ASN A 835 -17.48 5.37 26.01
N CYS A 836 -18.32 5.84 25.10
CA CYS A 836 -18.67 7.25 24.85
C CYS A 836 -20.19 7.48 24.94
N VAL A 837 -20.62 8.74 24.88
CA VAL A 837 -22.04 9.09 24.80
C VAL A 837 -22.52 9.10 23.34
N LEU A 838 -23.74 8.62 23.10
CA LEU A 838 -24.42 8.70 21.81
C LEU A 838 -25.61 9.66 21.90
N ILE A 839 -25.74 10.53 20.90
CA ILE A 839 -26.84 11.47 20.73
C ILE A 839 -27.43 11.23 19.35
N ARG A 840 -28.65 10.67 19.32
CA ARG A 840 -29.28 10.21 18.08
C ARG A 840 -29.86 11.38 17.28
N MET A 841 -29.36 11.56 16.06
CA MET A 841 -29.94 12.45 15.05
C MET A 841 -30.31 11.62 13.81
N PRO A 842 -31.62 11.38 13.55
CA PRO A 842 -32.05 10.58 12.41
C PRO A 842 -31.53 11.15 11.08
N GLY A 843 -30.97 10.28 10.22
CA GLY A 843 -30.42 10.68 8.91
C GLY A 843 -29.00 11.25 8.95
N GLU A 844 -28.39 11.40 10.13
CA GLU A 844 -27.01 11.85 10.24
C GLU A 844 -26.03 10.86 9.60
N THR A 845 -25.09 11.41 8.84
CA THR A 845 -23.95 10.66 8.28
C THR A 845 -22.66 11.15 8.88
N PHE A 846 -21.62 10.34 8.82
CA PHE A 846 -20.26 10.78 9.13
C PHE A 846 -19.29 10.23 8.08
N ALA A 847 -18.20 10.95 7.86
CA ALA A 847 -17.07 10.45 7.10
C ALA A 847 -16.25 9.53 8.02
N GLY A 848 -16.15 8.24 7.69
CA GLY A 848 -15.37 7.26 8.47
C GLY A 848 -13.99 7.78 8.88
N GLY A 849 -13.65 7.69 10.16
CA GLY A 849 -12.33 8.05 10.69
C GLY A 849 -11.39 6.86 10.64
N GLY A 850 -10.86 6.52 9.46
CA GLY A 850 -9.87 5.45 9.31
C GLY A 850 -9.85 4.86 7.90
N SER A 851 -8.65 4.54 7.39
CA SER A 851 -8.20 3.84 6.14
C SER A 851 -9.05 3.79 4.86
N ALA A 852 -10.37 3.90 4.91
CA ALA A 852 -11.34 3.86 3.81
C ALA A 852 -11.77 5.27 3.33
N GLY A 853 -10.86 6.24 3.38
CA GLY A 853 -11.11 7.67 3.08
C GLY A 853 -12.26 7.92 2.10
N GLY A 854 -13.32 8.56 2.60
CA GLY A 854 -14.42 9.08 1.78
C GLY A 854 -15.72 8.26 1.79
N VAL A 855 -15.80 7.09 2.42
CA VAL A 855 -17.09 6.37 2.55
C VAL A 855 -17.93 6.99 3.68
N THR A 856 -18.99 7.71 3.30
CA THR A 856 -20.01 8.17 4.26
C THR A 856 -20.86 6.99 4.69
N SER A 857 -20.96 6.75 6.00
CA SER A 857 -21.84 5.72 6.56
C SER A 857 -22.87 6.34 7.50
N VAL A 858 -23.93 5.57 7.78
CA VAL A 858 -24.94 5.96 8.77
C VAL A 858 -24.24 6.12 10.11
N ASN A 859 -24.39 7.30 10.72
CA ASN A 859 -23.83 7.55 12.04
C ASN A 859 -24.74 6.92 13.11
N SER A 860 -24.18 6.09 13.99
CA SER A 860 -24.90 5.46 15.11
C SER A 860 -25.29 6.43 16.24
N GLY A 861 -25.43 7.72 15.95
CA GLY A 861 -25.60 8.80 16.93
C GLY A 861 -24.29 9.25 17.59
N GLY A 862 -23.16 8.83 17.04
CA GLY A 862 -21.82 9.16 17.53
C GLY A 862 -21.30 10.51 17.05
N GLN A 863 -20.03 10.75 17.30
CA GLN A 863 -19.28 11.90 16.82
C GLN A 863 -19.17 11.86 15.30
N CYS A 864 -19.17 13.03 14.65
CA CYS A 864 -19.10 13.18 13.19
C CYS A 864 -17.85 13.92 12.72
N ARG A 865 -17.02 14.40 13.65
CA ARG A 865 -15.73 15.06 13.43
C ARG A 865 -14.63 14.31 14.17
N ALA A 866 -13.39 14.54 13.76
CA ALA A 866 -12.22 13.90 14.36
C ALA A 866 -11.97 14.38 15.81
N ILE A 867 -11.21 13.60 16.59
CA ILE A 867 -11.08 13.85 18.03
C ILE A 867 -10.24 15.07 18.38
N TRP A 868 -9.45 15.62 17.45
CA TRP A 868 -8.73 16.88 17.67
C TRP A 868 -9.64 18.11 17.74
N PHE A 869 -10.95 17.94 17.48
CA PHE A 869 -11.96 18.94 17.83
C PHE A 869 -12.36 18.89 19.32
N ALA A 870 -12.07 17.79 20.03
CA ALA A 870 -12.21 17.76 21.48
C ALA A 870 -11.05 18.47 22.16
N ARG A 871 -11.31 19.07 23.32
CA ARG A 871 -10.34 19.85 24.08
C ARG A 871 -10.22 19.32 25.51
N PRO A 872 -9.00 19.01 25.98
CA PRO A 872 -8.78 18.78 27.41
C PRO A 872 -9.04 20.09 28.16
N LEU A 873 -9.92 20.05 29.16
CA LEU A 873 -10.24 21.17 30.04
C LEU A 873 -9.35 21.18 31.30
N ALA A 874 -8.99 19.99 31.79
CA ALA A 874 -8.15 19.83 32.96
C ALA A 874 -7.51 18.44 32.98
N PHE A 875 -6.30 18.37 33.55
CA PHE A 875 -5.65 17.13 33.98
C PHE A 875 -4.95 17.42 35.31
N GLU A 876 -5.19 16.58 36.31
CA GLU A 876 -4.57 16.69 37.63
C GLU A 876 -4.16 15.30 38.12
N ASN A 877 -2.93 15.17 38.59
CA ASN A 877 -2.41 13.97 39.23
C ASN A 877 -1.92 14.34 40.63
N ASP A 878 -2.58 13.82 41.66
CA ASP A 878 -2.21 14.08 43.04
C ASP A 878 -0.81 13.50 43.35
N PRO A 879 0.16 14.29 43.87
CA PRO A 879 1.48 13.78 44.22
C PRO A 879 1.47 12.69 45.30
N GLY A 880 0.43 12.66 46.15
CA GLY A 880 0.19 11.60 47.14
C GLY A 880 -0.52 10.37 46.58
N ASN A 881 -0.85 10.36 45.28
CA ASN A 881 -1.63 9.34 44.59
C ASN A 881 -3.04 9.11 45.18
N ALA A 882 -3.65 10.13 45.80
CA ALA A 882 -5.01 10.05 46.30
C ALA A 882 -6.05 10.05 45.17
N PHE A 883 -5.75 10.73 44.05
CA PHE A 883 -6.62 10.75 42.86
C PHE A 883 -5.86 11.11 41.57
N ALA A 884 -6.47 10.76 40.44
CA ALA A 884 -6.15 11.32 39.13
C ALA A 884 -7.44 11.81 38.46
N TYR A 885 -7.42 13.01 37.90
CA TYR A 885 -8.59 13.68 37.35
C TYR A 885 -8.33 14.17 35.94
N ALA A 886 -9.34 14.04 35.08
CA ALA A 886 -9.36 14.62 33.74
C ALA A 886 -10.74 15.20 33.42
N ALA A 887 -10.76 16.28 32.66
CA ALA A 887 -11.98 16.83 32.08
C ALA A 887 -11.80 17.11 30.60
N THR A 888 -12.82 16.83 29.79
CA THR A 888 -12.79 16.93 28.34
C THR A 888 -14.06 17.57 27.82
N ASP A 889 -13.92 18.58 26.96
CA ASP A 889 -15.01 19.09 26.13
C ASP A 889 -14.94 18.43 24.76
N ALA A 890 -15.94 17.61 24.43
CA ALA A 890 -16.05 16.95 23.13
C ALA A 890 -17.20 17.52 22.29
N THR A 891 -17.76 18.68 22.65
CA THR A 891 -18.92 19.28 21.98
C THR A 891 -18.70 19.39 20.47
N GLU A 892 -17.54 19.93 20.05
CA GLU A 892 -17.21 20.14 18.62
C GLU A 892 -16.97 18.85 17.84
N THR A 893 -16.96 17.67 18.49
CA THR A 893 -16.86 16.37 17.80
C THR A 893 -18.23 15.85 17.32
N TYR A 894 -19.33 16.36 17.88
CA TYR A 894 -20.69 16.02 17.48
C TYR A 894 -21.25 17.06 16.50
N HIS A 895 -22.35 16.70 15.83
CA HIS A 895 -23.08 17.63 14.97
C HIS A 895 -23.67 18.79 15.80
N GLU A 896 -23.57 20.02 15.30
CA GLU A 896 -24.00 21.22 16.02
C GLU A 896 -25.51 21.23 16.32
N ASP A 897 -26.33 20.73 15.38
CA ASP A 897 -27.78 20.63 15.58
C ASP A 897 -28.23 19.63 16.65
N LYS A 898 -27.38 18.69 17.06
CA LYS A 898 -27.75 17.65 18.05
C LYS A 898 -27.09 17.80 19.40
N CYS A 899 -25.99 18.54 19.50
CA CYS A 899 -25.16 18.60 20.70
C CYS A 899 -24.74 20.04 21.01
N ALA A 900 -25.45 20.68 21.93
CA ALA A 900 -25.06 22.00 22.44
C ALA A 900 -23.91 21.93 23.46
N ARG A 901 -23.74 20.77 24.12
CA ARG A 901 -22.66 20.52 25.08
C ARG A 901 -22.40 19.03 25.22
N MET A 902 -21.13 18.64 25.24
CA MET A 902 -20.70 17.32 25.68
C MET A 902 -19.41 17.47 26.47
N VAL A 903 -19.52 17.46 27.80
CA VAL A 903 -18.36 17.52 28.71
C VAL A 903 -18.33 16.27 29.58
N ARG A 904 -17.19 15.56 29.58
CA ARG A 904 -16.92 14.44 30.49
C ARG A 904 -15.89 14.83 31.53
N GLN A 905 -16.14 14.47 32.78
CA GLN A 905 -15.15 14.43 33.85
C GLN A 905 -14.89 12.98 34.24
N PHE A 906 -13.62 12.62 34.34
CA PHE A 906 -13.15 11.27 34.64
C PHE A 906 -12.21 11.34 35.84
N LEU A 907 -12.63 10.78 36.97
CA LEU A 907 -11.88 10.75 38.22
C LEU A 907 -11.56 9.29 38.57
N PHE A 908 -10.27 9.02 38.79
CA PHE A 908 -9.80 7.77 39.35
C PHE A 908 -9.36 8.00 40.79
N LEU A 909 -9.89 7.17 41.69
CA LEU A 909 -9.54 7.08 43.10
C LEU A 909 -8.86 5.71 43.31
N PRO A 910 -7.51 5.66 43.29
CA PRO A 910 -6.79 4.41 43.45
C PRO A 910 -7.16 3.69 44.78
N PRO A 911 -7.14 2.35 44.80
CA PRO A 911 -6.70 1.49 43.72
C PRO A 911 -7.78 1.14 42.68
N ASP A 912 -9.07 1.33 42.94
CA ASP A 912 -10.12 0.68 42.13
C ASP A 912 -11.46 1.41 41.98
N HIS A 913 -11.56 2.68 42.37
CA HIS A 913 -12.81 3.44 42.24
C HIS A 913 -12.74 4.48 41.11
N PHE A 914 -13.79 4.57 40.31
CA PHE A 914 -13.90 5.54 39.21
C PHE A 914 -15.21 6.32 39.30
N VAL A 915 -15.16 7.61 39.00
CA VAL A 915 -16.34 8.46 38.81
C VAL A 915 -16.30 9.03 37.40
N VAL A 916 -17.33 8.74 36.62
CA VAL A 916 -17.56 9.31 35.30
C VAL A 916 -18.78 10.22 35.40
N PHE A 917 -18.58 11.51 35.13
CA PHE A 917 -19.65 12.51 35.15
C PHE A 917 -19.76 13.16 33.77
N ASP A 918 -20.89 12.90 33.10
CA ASP A 918 -21.21 13.44 31.79
C ASP A 918 -22.22 14.57 31.89
N ARG A 919 -21.98 15.65 31.15
CA ARG A 919 -22.92 16.73 30.92
C ARG A 919 -23.19 16.84 29.43
N VAL A 920 -24.39 16.39 29.05
CA VAL A 920 -24.89 16.25 27.67
C VAL A 920 -26.10 17.15 27.51
#